data_AF-A0A1I8EAZ3-F1
#
_entry.id   AF-A0A1I8EAZ3-F1
#
_cell.length_a   1.000
_cell.length_b   1.000
_cell.length_c   1.000
_cell.angle_alpha   90.00
_cell.angle_beta   90.00
_cell.angle_gamma   90.00
#
_symmetry.space_group_name_H-M   'P 1'
#
loop_
_entity.id
_entity.type
_entity.pdbx_description
1 polymer ?
#
loop_
_entity_poly.entity_id
_entity_poly.type
_entity_poly.pdbx_seq_one_letter_code
_entity_poly.pdbx_strand_id
1 'polypeptide(L)'
;CSGTDNSRTELQDKNRINQLIRQYQNCTRVYGNLELTYIRHEDLNGTDPERFFSFLDHIQQITGYLLIYSNDFDQITLRNLEIIWGDTRHDEIAAIDISYNDNLKYVNMPKLRSVERGNIVLMHNPYLCNWNTTVSYNEIIGKASELRIQFMNNFGKCDQAQSRCAEKCGKYCWGPNTDMCQTVYREICPKSCPSQMCYQDDNRTHCCDEACAAGCFGEGKSACIACAKLEQDSKCVDKCNGLTDYDRKLKMTVNHSNPRYTYDRYCVERCPGETLIQGEYCVVHCTEGYWHDPVKNTRVCEKCPDGICPKSKIFRIFPGNDDWLHIYIYIYIYIYRTCYMNEPIDSSNIRSLANCTVVEGFIQILRHTFDSHRKFFTDGRPPIYIRGLTVEMLEVLKNVKVITEFVEIQAADCSPPSLSFLGNLTTIEGRKLSNQRYALLITSNQNLFELGLRSLREIRNGRIYIGRNEKLCYVDSLKEYWKKIMQTNDTSRLILADKNSIYCIRNKKFCHHTCNKIYGCWGEGPKMCIKCIGYSVDGECSATCPPERYYIKDKKCHKCHPQCKSCNGPTARDCIACMNVRIQQRNKWECMMECPKTHYVDGNTCLPCNVACYNFGCTGASNILGKGGCNKCKHAKRSDSGKLPLCLYATGKPKDVCRDNNLIRYYATASSNEMLVAEFECDECSEECLSCSGYGTSVKRHKCTCAHYLTKTVSNNDYCTMKCKMDSFMVRPRSGSTIGECERCDELCDFSMGCTGRSSTNCTRCAKAGISKGNKLTCLERCPDDHPFIAEDKICHVTDPTAYALKNVLCAAVLIAFIAGITINCVKYKKRYQKELEMNLPSIPEYEQTDPSMRPNMTRLCIITSENLEKTQQSLGQGAFGTVFLVGYKIRNRDQDRYYKQQLESALLGNQRELFNGLVDNEELSDQFKFSGGTTATSTSVPPSPMTPSWVPFQQDALNIQQDKRLGSTDSGRYQSDPVHDGHTKLSMDEGNYLVPNNKQLILYTPVVVRENGETEVMKSSEYYNDKVGTDYYNQLKSISMEMEKETKSIKITTYQNDYYFAENETSL
;
A
#
# COMPACT_ATOMS: atom_id res chain seq x y z
N CYS A 1 5.29 -19.65 -43.61
CA CYS A 1 5.69 -18.26 -43.26
C CYS A 1 4.49 -17.54 -42.63
N SER A 2 4.68 -16.38 -41.99
CA SER A 2 3.66 -15.73 -41.14
C SER A 2 2.81 -14.65 -41.83
N GLY A 3 2.81 -14.60 -43.17
CA GLY A 3 2.11 -13.54 -43.93
C GLY A 3 2.60 -12.13 -43.63
N THR A 4 1.78 -11.13 -43.98
CA THR A 4 1.92 -9.72 -43.62
C THR A 4 0.55 -9.05 -43.42
N ASP A 5 0.49 -7.93 -42.69
CA ASP A 5 -0.76 -7.21 -42.34
C ASP A 5 -0.59 -5.68 -42.44
N ASN A 6 0.01 -5.22 -43.53
CA ASN A 6 0.21 -3.79 -43.79
C ASN A 6 -1.01 -3.15 -44.47
N SER A 7 -1.90 -3.96 -45.05
CA SER A 7 -3.00 -3.52 -45.92
C SER A 7 -2.48 -2.55 -46.98
N ARG A 8 -3.13 -1.40 -47.14
CA ARG A 8 -2.80 -0.31 -48.07
C ARG A 8 -1.75 0.67 -47.50
N THR A 9 -0.87 0.23 -46.58
CA THR A 9 0.17 1.09 -45.98
C THR A 9 1.44 1.11 -46.84
N GLU A 10 1.83 2.29 -47.31
CA GLU A 10 3.07 2.47 -48.06
C GLU A 10 4.31 2.44 -47.14
N LEU A 11 5.06 1.34 -47.21
CA LEU A 11 6.34 1.17 -46.55
C LEU A 11 7.44 1.86 -47.36
N GLN A 12 7.81 3.09 -47.00
CA GLN A 12 8.94 3.84 -47.58
C GLN A 12 10.30 3.27 -47.11
N ASP A 13 10.54 1.99 -47.38
CA ASP A 13 11.77 1.26 -47.06
C ASP A 13 12.44 0.81 -48.36
N LYS A 14 13.67 1.30 -48.59
CA LYS A 14 14.47 0.97 -49.78
C LYS A 14 14.84 -0.53 -49.90
N ASN A 15 14.50 -1.35 -48.90
CA ASN A 15 14.63 -2.81 -48.93
C ASN A 15 13.29 -3.57 -49.04
N ARG A 16 12.18 -2.92 -49.40
CA ARG A 16 10.83 -3.54 -49.50
C ARG A 16 10.85 -4.90 -50.23
N ILE A 17 11.47 -4.98 -51.40
CA ILE A 17 11.60 -6.24 -52.17
C ILE A 17 12.38 -7.32 -51.41
N ASN A 18 13.53 -6.95 -50.84
CA ASN A 18 14.33 -7.87 -50.01
C ASN A 18 13.59 -8.35 -48.75
N GLN A 19 12.55 -7.65 -48.30
CA GLN A 19 11.67 -8.11 -47.22
C GLN A 19 10.63 -9.13 -47.72
N LEU A 20 10.03 -8.90 -48.89
CA LEU A 20 9.08 -9.83 -49.51
C LEU A 20 9.77 -11.16 -49.84
N ILE A 21 10.93 -11.12 -50.50
CA ILE A 21 11.73 -12.32 -50.81
C ILE A 21 12.04 -13.07 -49.51
N ARG A 22 12.60 -12.42 -48.48
CA ARG A 22 12.90 -13.07 -47.19
C ARG A 22 11.68 -13.59 -46.41
N GLN A 23 10.47 -13.08 -46.70
CA GLN A 23 9.24 -13.52 -46.03
C GLN A 23 8.62 -14.75 -46.72
N TYR A 24 8.72 -14.83 -48.05
CA TYR A 24 7.98 -15.80 -48.86
C TYR A 24 8.87 -16.81 -49.63
N GLN A 25 10.18 -16.60 -49.75
CA GLN A 25 11.10 -17.57 -50.36
C GLN A 25 11.02 -18.93 -49.64
N ASN A 26 10.84 -20.00 -50.42
CA ASN A 26 10.64 -21.37 -49.97
C ASN A 26 9.42 -21.56 -49.03
N CYS A 27 8.48 -20.61 -49.00
CA CYS A 27 7.26 -20.71 -48.20
C CYS A 27 6.18 -21.46 -48.98
N THR A 28 5.72 -22.61 -48.45
CA THR A 28 4.58 -23.36 -49.02
C THR A 28 3.23 -22.96 -48.43
N ARG A 29 3.20 -22.48 -47.19
CA ARG A 29 1.97 -22.17 -46.45
C ARG A 29 2.11 -20.82 -45.73
N VAL A 30 1.19 -19.89 -46.02
CA VAL A 30 1.12 -18.55 -45.43
C VAL A 30 0.11 -18.56 -44.28
N TYR A 31 0.62 -18.55 -43.05
CA TYR A 31 -0.15 -18.41 -41.81
C TYR A 31 -0.40 -16.92 -41.55
N GLY A 32 -1.35 -16.33 -42.27
CA GLY A 32 -1.57 -14.89 -42.38
C GLY A 32 -1.98 -14.52 -43.80
N ASN A 33 -1.78 -13.26 -44.18
CA ASN A 33 -2.16 -12.75 -45.51
C ASN A 33 -0.96 -12.70 -46.46
N LEU A 34 -1.19 -12.78 -47.78
CA LEU A 34 -0.18 -12.50 -48.80
C LEU A 34 -0.44 -11.12 -49.41
N GLU A 35 0.42 -10.16 -49.13
CA GLU A 35 0.26 -8.77 -49.60
C GLU A 35 1.37 -8.38 -50.57
N LEU A 36 0.98 -8.02 -51.78
CA LEU A 36 1.82 -7.47 -52.83
C LEU A 36 1.33 -6.07 -53.13
N THR A 37 1.90 -5.09 -52.44
CA THR A 37 1.51 -3.68 -52.59
C THR A 37 2.70 -2.80 -52.96
N TYR A 38 2.46 -1.68 -53.64
CA TYR A 38 3.48 -0.64 -53.92
C TYR A 38 4.80 -1.17 -54.52
N ILE A 39 4.73 -2.14 -55.42
CA ILE A 39 5.88 -2.61 -56.21
C ILE A 39 5.92 -1.81 -57.51
N ARG A 40 7.00 -1.04 -57.73
CA ARG A 40 7.14 -0.11 -58.85
C ARG A 40 8.02 -0.72 -59.94
N HIS A 41 7.90 -0.29 -61.20
CA HIS A 41 8.74 -0.83 -62.28
C HIS A 41 10.25 -0.71 -62.01
N GLU A 42 10.69 0.35 -61.33
CA GLU A 42 12.07 0.52 -60.84
C GLU A 42 12.55 -0.66 -59.96
N ASP A 43 11.67 -1.17 -59.10
CA ASP A 43 12.02 -2.16 -58.07
C ASP A 43 12.32 -3.54 -58.68
N LEU A 44 11.88 -3.78 -59.92
CA LEU A 44 12.18 -4.97 -60.73
C LEU A 44 13.61 -4.98 -61.29
N ASN A 45 14.29 -3.82 -61.35
CA ASN A 45 15.62 -3.63 -61.95
C ASN A 45 15.74 -4.16 -63.39
N GLY A 46 14.68 -4.05 -64.20
CA GLY A 46 14.63 -4.59 -65.56
C GLY A 46 14.51 -6.12 -65.65
N THR A 47 14.22 -6.80 -64.54
CA THR A 47 13.84 -8.23 -64.54
C THR A 47 12.39 -8.37 -65.01
N ASP A 48 12.14 -9.37 -65.86
CA ASP A 48 10.77 -9.81 -66.20
C ASP A 48 9.95 -10.13 -64.92
N PRO A 49 8.67 -9.70 -64.81
CA PRO A 49 7.86 -9.91 -63.62
C PRO A 49 7.64 -11.38 -63.21
N GLU A 50 7.42 -12.31 -64.15
CA GLU A 50 7.25 -13.74 -63.83
C GLU A 50 8.55 -14.29 -63.20
N ARG A 51 9.70 -13.98 -63.81
CA ARG A 51 11.00 -14.38 -63.28
C ARG A 51 11.29 -13.74 -61.92
N PHE A 52 10.90 -12.47 -61.73
CA PHE A 52 11.05 -11.75 -60.47
C PHE A 52 10.20 -12.35 -59.35
N PHE A 53 8.93 -12.68 -59.61
CA PHE A 53 8.01 -13.24 -58.62
C PHE A 53 8.15 -14.74 -58.36
N SER A 54 9.01 -15.45 -59.10
CA SER A 54 9.25 -16.89 -58.96
C SER A 54 9.59 -17.40 -57.54
N PHE A 55 9.99 -16.53 -56.60
CA PHE A 55 10.11 -16.92 -55.17
C PHE A 55 8.76 -17.31 -54.53
N LEU A 56 7.65 -16.79 -55.06
CA LEU A 56 6.26 -17.09 -54.65
C LEU A 56 5.74 -18.42 -55.22
N ASP A 57 6.38 -19.02 -56.23
CA ASP A 57 5.90 -20.26 -56.89
C ASP A 57 5.81 -21.45 -55.94
N HIS A 58 6.40 -21.38 -54.74
CA HIS A 58 6.30 -22.41 -53.72
C HIS A 58 4.96 -22.38 -52.96
N ILE A 59 4.24 -21.25 -52.94
CA ILE A 59 3.06 -21.06 -52.11
C ILE A 59 1.89 -21.90 -52.64
N GLN A 60 1.37 -22.77 -51.78
CA GLN A 60 0.23 -23.65 -52.03
C GLN A 60 -1.03 -23.21 -51.26
N GLN A 61 -0.87 -22.64 -50.07
CA GLN A 61 -1.99 -22.28 -49.19
C GLN A 61 -1.81 -20.91 -48.53
N ILE A 62 -2.90 -20.15 -48.43
CA ILE A 62 -2.99 -18.89 -47.67
C ILE A 62 -4.14 -19.01 -46.65
N THR A 63 -3.89 -18.80 -45.36
CA THR A 63 -4.95 -18.87 -44.34
C THR A 63 -5.79 -17.60 -44.27
N GLY A 64 -5.17 -16.44 -44.49
CA GLY A 64 -5.84 -15.15 -44.56
C GLY A 64 -6.33 -14.79 -45.97
N TYR A 65 -6.06 -13.54 -46.37
CA TYR A 65 -6.41 -13.00 -47.69
C TYR A 65 -5.20 -12.85 -48.62
N LEU A 66 -5.47 -12.70 -49.92
CA LEU A 66 -4.55 -12.19 -50.94
C LEU A 66 -4.87 -10.72 -51.24
N LEU A 67 -3.86 -9.85 -51.19
CA LEU A 67 -3.97 -8.44 -51.53
C LEU A 67 -2.95 -8.08 -52.62
N ILE A 68 -3.40 -7.55 -53.76
CA ILE A 68 -2.55 -7.00 -54.82
C ILE A 68 -2.97 -5.54 -55.05
N TYR A 69 -2.25 -4.58 -54.49
CA TYR A 69 -2.70 -3.17 -54.43
C TYR A 69 -1.65 -2.14 -54.87
N SER A 70 -2.01 -1.27 -55.81
CA SER A 70 -1.18 -0.15 -56.27
C SER A 70 0.22 -0.59 -56.73
N ASN A 71 0.27 -1.54 -57.66
CA ASN A 71 1.51 -2.01 -58.28
C ASN A 71 1.63 -1.60 -59.76
N ASP A 72 2.87 -1.53 -60.22
CA ASP A 72 3.30 -1.12 -61.55
C ASP A 72 4.13 -2.26 -62.19
N PHE A 73 3.46 -3.38 -62.39
CA PHE A 73 3.89 -4.53 -63.20
C PHE A 73 2.68 -5.09 -63.95
N ASP A 74 2.90 -5.75 -65.09
CA ASP A 74 1.82 -6.16 -66.01
C ASP A 74 1.30 -7.58 -65.78
N GLN A 75 2.10 -8.50 -65.23
CA GLN A 75 1.64 -9.85 -64.88
C GLN A 75 2.23 -10.42 -63.58
N ILE A 76 1.48 -11.35 -62.97
CA ILE A 76 1.96 -12.22 -61.90
C ILE A 76 1.21 -13.56 -61.91
N THR A 77 1.97 -14.66 -61.74
CA THR A 77 1.44 -16.02 -61.61
C THR A 77 1.80 -16.61 -60.26
N LEU A 78 0.79 -17.04 -59.49
CA LEU A 78 0.98 -17.79 -58.23
C LEU A 78 0.87 -19.29 -58.57
N ARG A 79 1.94 -19.84 -59.16
CA ARG A 79 1.90 -21.04 -60.01
C ARG A 79 1.45 -22.34 -59.31
N ASN A 80 1.59 -22.42 -57.98
CA ASN A 80 1.15 -23.56 -57.18
C ASN A 80 0.07 -23.24 -56.13
N LEU A 81 -0.52 -22.04 -56.12
CA LEU A 81 -1.55 -21.69 -55.13
C LEU A 81 -2.83 -22.51 -55.37
N GLU A 82 -3.22 -23.31 -54.39
CA GLU A 82 -4.31 -24.30 -54.49
C GLU A 82 -5.55 -23.91 -53.65
N ILE A 83 -5.36 -23.23 -52.51
CA ILE A 83 -6.46 -22.81 -51.61
C ILE A 83 -6.18 -21.47 -50.89
N ILE A 84 -7.23 -20.65 -50.75
CA ILE A 84 -7.28 -19.50 -49.84
C ILE A 84 -8.41 -19.74 -48.83
N TRP A 85 -8.10 -19.74 -47.54
CA TRP A 85 -9.08 -20.04 -46.49
C TRP A 85 -9.96 -18.84 -46.12
N GLY A 86 -9.43 -17.61 -46.16
CA GLY A 86 -10.18 -16.38 -45.83
C GLY A 86 -10.58 -16.27 -44.35
N ASP A 87 -9.76 -16.82 -43.44
CA ASP A 87 -10.01 -16.79 -42.00
C ASP A 87 -9.88 -15.34 -41.47
N THR A 88 -8.78 -14.65 -41.83
CA THR A 88 -8.73 -13.18 -41.90
C THR A 88 -9.17 -12.70 -43.28
N ARG A 89 -9.78 -11.51 -43.35
CA ARG A 89 -10.28 -10.88 -44.59
C ARG A 89 -9.91 -9.41 -44.63
N HIS A 90 -9.57 -8.93 -45.81
CA HIS A 90 -9.22 -7.54 -46.07
C HIS A 90 -10.49 -6.68 -46.08
N ASP A 91 -10.43 -5.52 -45.42
CA ASP A 91 -11.60 -4.72 -45.03
C ASP A 91 -12.75 -5.57 -44.43
N GLU A 92 -12.39 -6.62 -43.67
CA GLU A 92 -13.28 -7.66 -43.09
C GLU A 92 -14.08 -8.51 -44.11
N ILE A 93 -14.07 -8.15 -45.39
CA ILE A 93 -14.94 -8.67 -46.45
C ILE A 93 -14.18 -9.55 -47.46
N ALA A 94 -13.04 -9.11 -47.97
CA ALA A 94 -12.36 -9.73 -49.11
C ALA A 94 -11.36 -10.82 -48.69
N ALA A 95 -11.38 -11.97 -49.37
CA ALA A 95 -10.30 -12.95 -49.34
C ALA A 95 -9.35 -12.81 -50.53
N ILE A 96 -9.79 -12.12 -51.60
CA ILE A 96 -8.94 -11.59 -52.66
C ILE A 96 -9.35 -10.12 -52.88
N ASP A 97 -8.46 -9.17 -52.61
CA ASP A 97 -8.55 -7.79 -53.10
C ASP A 97 -7.43 -7.56 -54.14
N ILE A 98 -7.80 -7.22 -55.37
CA ILE A 98 -6.86 -6.76 -56.40
C ILE A 98 -7.33 -5.39 -56.83
N SER A 99 -6.64 -4.31 -56.42
CA SER A 99 -7.15 -2.96 -56.63
C SER A 99 -6.10 -1.87 -56.91
N TYR A 100 -6.48 -0.87 -57.70
CA TYR A 100 -5.66 0.29 -58.11
C TYR A 100 -4.33 -0.06 -58.80
N ASN A 101 -4.27 -1.18 -59.53
CA ASN A 101 -3.08 -1.56 -60.29
C ASN A 101 -3.20 -1.08 -61.74
N ASP A 102 -2.66 0.12 -62.01
CA ASP A 102 -2.91 0.86 -63.26
C ASP A 102 -2.36 0.21 -64.53
N ASN A 103 -1.36 -0.69 -64.42
CA ASN A 103 -0.73 -1.39 -65.54
C ASN A 103 -0.95 -2.92 -65.52
N LEU A 104 -1.59 -3.46 -64.47
CA LEU A 104 -1.74 -4.91 -64.27
C LEU A 104 -2.76 -5.51 -65.24
N LYS A 105 -2.33 -6.55 -65.95
CA LYS A 105 -3.04 -7.18 -67.07
C LYS A 105 -3.43 -8.63 -66.80
N TYR A 106 -2.53 -9.43 -66.23
CA TYR A 106 -2.81 -10.84 -65.90
C TYR A 106 -2.46 -11.15 -64.44
N VAL A 107 -3.41 -11.78 -63.74
CA VAL A 107 -3.18 -12.36 -62.41
C VAL A 107 -3.61 -13.81 -62.49
N ASN A 108 -2.63 -14.72 -62.50
CA ASN A 108 -2.82 -16.12 -62.85
C ASN A 108 -2.70 -17.02 -61.63
N MET A 109 -3.68 -17.89 -61.43
CA MET A 109 -3.70 -18.85 -60.32
C MET A 109 -4.13 -20.24 -60.83
N PRO A 110 -3.35 -20.87 -61.74
CA PRO A 110 -3.78 -22.01 -62.54
C PRO A 110 -4.25 -23.21 -61.71
N LYS A 111 -3.65 -23.41 -60.52
CA LYS A 111 -4.01 -24.47 -59.57
C LYS A 111 -5.08 -24.11 -58.53
N LEU A 112 -5.56 -22.87 -58.47
CA LEU A 112 -6.48 -22.44 -57.41
C LEU A 112 -7.82 -23.16 -57.55
N ARG A 113 -8.12 -24.04 -56.58
CA ARG A 113 -9.35 -24.84 -56.54
C ARG A 113 -10.37 -24.32 -55.53
N SER A 114 -9.98 -23.59 -54.48
CA SER A 114 -10.99 -23.02 -53.57
C SER A 114 -10.63 -21.69 -52.91
N VAL A 115 -11.64 -20.83 -52.76
CA VAL A 115 -11.63 -19.65 -51.87
C VAL A 115 -12.77 -19.86 -50.88
N GLU A 116 -12.45 -20.41 -49.71
CA GLU A 116 -13.46 -20.95 -48.78
C GLU A 116 -14.36 -19.86 -48.19
N ARG A 117 -13.76 -18.79 -47.65
CA ARG A 117 -14.46 -17.66 -47.01
C ARG A 117 -14.13 -16.33 -47.70
N GLY A 118 -14.91 -15.29 -47.44
CA GLY A 118 -14.71 -13.93 -47.97
C GLY A 118 -15.01 -13.74 -49.46
N ASN A 119 -14.96 -12.49 -49.91
CA ASN A 119 -15.29 -12.10 -51.28
C ASN A 119 -14.06 -11.99 -52.18
N ILE A 120 -14.28 -12.01 -53.49
CA ILE A 120 -13.35 -11.54 -54.50
C ILE A 120 -13.75 -10.12 -54.87
N VAL A 121 -12.88 -9.15 -54.61
CA VAL A 121 -13.08 -7.73 -54.88
C VAL A 121 -12.02 -7.28 -55.88
N LEU A 122 -12.46 -6.67 -56.98
CA LEU A 122 -11.58 -6.00 -57.94
C LEU A 122 -12.01 -4.54 -58.06
N MET A 123 -11.13 -3.57 -57.78
CA MET A 123 -11.41 -2.14 -57.96
C MET A 123 -10.30 -1.42 -58.73
N HIS A 124 -10.64 -0.73 -59.82
CA HIS A 124 -9.71 0.14 -60.56
C HIS A 124 -8.46 -0.58 -61.11
N ASN A 125 -8.65 -1.67 -61.87
CA ASN A 125 -7.59 -2.33 -62.64
C ASN A 125 -7.94 -2.25 -64.14
N PRO A 126 -7.51 -1.19 -64.85
CA PRO A 126 -8.05 -0.89 -66.17
C PRO A 126 -7.60 -1.85 -67.28
N TYR A 127 -6.38 -2.40 -67.23
CA TYR A 127 -5.87 -3.36 -68.23
C TYR A 127 -6.13 -4.83 -67.89
N LEU A 128 -6.66 -5.13 -66.71
CA LEU A 128 -6.88 -6.51 -66.27
C LEU A 128 -7.76 -7.27 -67.28
N CYS A 129 -7.31 -8.44 -67.70
CA CYS A 129 -7.98 -9.31 -68.66
C CYS A 129 -8.56 -10.57 -67.99
N ASN A 130 -9.33 -11.38 -68.73
CA ASN A 130 -9.81 -12.73 -68.39
C ASN A 130 -10.76 -12.88 -67.18
N TRP A 131 -10.57 -12.14 -66.08
CA TRP A 131 -11.32 -12.29 -64.83
C TRP A 131 -12.84 -12.05 -64.98
N ASN A 132 -13.28 -11.28 -65.97
CA ASN A 132 -14.70 -11.05 -66.26
C ASN A 132 -15.31 -11.99 -67.32
N THR A 133 -14.50 -12.84 -67.96
CA THR A 133 -14.85 -13.47 -69.24
C THR A 133 -14.50 -14.97 -69.33
N THR A 134 -13.36 -15.39 -68.78
CA THR A 134 -12.86 -16.77 -68.89
C THR A 134 -12.58 -17.44 -67.54
N VAL A 135 -12.60 -16.72 -66.43
CA VAL A 135 -12.46 -17.33 -65.09
C VAL A 135 -13.81 -17.88 -64.61
N SER A 136 -13.88 -19.19 -64.38
CA SER A 136 -15.06 -19.85 -63.80
C SER A 136 -15.04 -19.75 -62.27
N TYR A 137 -15.81 -18.81 -61.73
CA TYR A 137 -15.93 -18.65 -60.27
C TYR A 137 -16.68 -19.78 -59.57
N ASN A 138 -17.50 -20.57 -60.29
CA ASN A 138 -18.14 -21.76 -59.70
C ASN A 138 -17.11 -22.82 -59.31
N GLU A 139 -16.00 -22.95 -60.03
CA GLU A 139 -14.93 -23.88 -59.66
C GLU A 139 -14.25 -23.51 -58.34
N ILE A 140 -14.17 -22.22 -58.02
CA ILE A 140 -13.38 -21.67 -56.92
C ILE A 140 -14.26 -21.40 -55.68
N ILE A 141 -15.44 -20.82 -55.87
CA ILE A 141 -16.36 -20.44 -54.78
C ILE A 141 -17.52 -21.45 -54.65
N GLY A 142 -17.84 -22.18 -55.73
CA GLY A 142 -19.08 -22.95 -55.83
C GLY A 142 -20.30 -22.06 -56.02
N LYS A 143 -21.48 -22.59 -55.66
CA LYS A 143 -22.82 -22.01 -55.87
C LYS A 143 -23.04 -20.62 -55.23
N ALA A 144 -22.13 -20.17 -54.37
CA ALA A 144 -22.19 -18.84 -53.73
C ALA A 144 -21.40 -17.75 -54.50
N SER A 145 -20.86 -18.07 -55.69
CA SER A 145 -20.06 -17.17 -56.53
C SER A 145 -20.76 -15.84 -56.79
N GLU A 146 -22.02 -15.87 -57.25
CA GLU A 146 -22.81 -14.69 -57.64
C GLU A 146 -22.99 -13.65 -56.52
N LEU A 147 -22.89 -14.06 -55.25
CA LEU A 147 -23.01 -13.19 -54.08
C LEU A 147 -21.66 -12.74 -53.50
N ARG A 148 -20.54 -13.33 -53.95
CA ARG A 148 -19.20 -13.17 -53.37
C ARG A 148 -18.20 -12.48 -54.30
N ILE A 149 -18.64 -11.95 -55.44
CA ILE A 149 -17.79 -11.29 -56.44
C ILE A 149 -18.22 -9.83 -56.59
N GLN A 150 -17.26 -8.90 -56.60
CA GLN A 150 -17.52 -7.47 -56.74
C GLN A 150 -16.50 -6.84 -57.69
N PHE A 151 -16.99 -6.18 -58.75
CA PHE A 151 -16.16 -5.49 -59.75
C PHE A 151 -16.53 -4.00 -59.81
N MET A 152 -15.52 -3.12 -59.70
CA MET A 152 -15.69 -1.68 -59.81
C MET A 152 -14.60 -1.08 -60.71
N ASN A 153 -14.97 -0.46 -61.83
CA ASN A 153 -14.06 0.27 -62.73
C ASN A 153 -12.83 -0.54 -63.24
N ASN A 154 -13.01 -1.81 -63.60
CA ASN A 154 -11.95 -2.67 -64.14
C ASN A 154 -12.09 -2.92 -65.65
N PHE A 155 -11.09 -3.56 -66.24
CA PHE A 155 -11.09 -4.16 -67.58
C PHE A 155 -11.25 -3.21 -68.79
N GLY A 156 -11.54 -1.93 -68.58
CA GLY A 156 -11.88 -0.95 -69.62
C GLY A 156 -10.81 -0.64 -70.67
N LYS A 157 -9.61 -1.22 -70.57
CA LYS A 157 -8.53 -1.18 -71.56
C LYS A 157 -8.05 -2.58 -72.01
N CYS A 158 -8.67 -3.66 -71.54
CA CYS A 158 -8.40 -5.01 -72.05
C CYS A 158 -9.18 -5.25 -73.36
N ASP A 159 -8.51 -5.80 -74.37
CA ASP A 159 -9.12 -6.25 -75.62
C ASP A 159 -9.62 -7.70 -75.51
N GLN A 160 -10.77 -8.00 -76.13
CA GLN A 160 -11.30 -9.37 -76.22
C GLN A 160 -10.31 -10.33 -76.89
N ALA A 161 -9.46 -9.88 -77.82
CA ALA A 161 -8.41 -10.72 -78.40
C ALA A 161 -7.37 -11.15 -77.35
N GLN A 162 -7.13 -10.33 -76.32
CA GLN A 162 -6.15 -10.59 -75.25
C GLN A 162 -6.71 -11.48 -74.14
N SER A 163 -8.04 -11.54 -74.00
CA SER A 163 -8.73 -12.46 -73.07
C SER A 163 -9.02 -13.86 -73.68
N ARG A 164 -8.50 -14.19 -74.86
CA ARG A 164 -8.68 -15.53 -75.45
C ARG A 164 -7.77 -16.56 -74.77
N CYS A 165 -8.34 -17.65 -74.28
CA CYS A 165 -7.56 -18.79 -73.80
C CYS A 165 -6.80 -19.50 -74.92
N ALA A 166 -5.68 -20.14 -74.58
CA ALA A 166 -5.08 -21.16 -75.44
C ALA A 166 -6.07 -22.31 -75.66
N GLU A 167 -6.07 -22.87 -76.87
CA GLU A 167 -6.98 -23.96 -77.29
C GLU A 167 -7.02 -25.15 -76.32
N LYS A 168 -5.87 -25.50 -75.73
CA LYS A 168 -5.73 -26.58 -74.74
C LYS A 168 -6.45 -26.33 -73.41
N CYS A 169 -6.77 -25.07 -73.07
CA CYS A 169 -7.55 -24.74 -71.87
C CYS A 169 -9.06 -24.92 -72.08
N GLY A 170 -9.51 -25.12 -73.33
CA GLY A 170 -10.92 -25.05 -73.67
C GLY A 170 -11.49 -23.66 -73.35
N LYS A 171 -12.48 -23.62 -72.44
CA LYS A 171 -13.25 -22.42 -72.10
C LYS A 171 -12.62 -21.56 -70.99
N TYR A 172 -11.84 -22.15 -70.09
CA TYR A 172 -11.51 -21.51 -68.80
C TYR A 172 -10.01 -21.29 -68.59
N CYS A 173 -9.63 -20.03 -68.35
CA CYS A 173 -8.24 -19.61 -68.17
C CYS A 173 -8.14 -18.26 -67.43
N TRP A 174 -6.96 -18.01 -66.86
CA TRP A 174 -6.57 -16.74 -66.26
C TRP A 174 -5.86 -15.80 -67.24
N GLY A 175 -5.34 -16.34 -68.34
CA GLY A 175 -4.58 -15.62 -69.36
C GLY A 175 -4.42 -16.47 -70.63
N PRO A 176 -3.75 -15.94 -71.67
CA PRO A 176 -3.74 -16.54 -73.00
C PRO A 176 -2.82 -17.76 -73.17
N ASN A 177 -1.90 -18.02 -72.23
CA ASN A 177 -0.90 -19.09 -72.38
C ASN A 177 -1.40 -20.45 -71.85
N THR A 178 -0.79 -21.55 -72.31
CA THR A 178 -1.18 -22.91 -71.91
C THR A 178 -0.85 -23.28 -70.46
N ASP A 179 0.00 -22.51 -69.78
CA ASP A 179 0.27 -22.64 -68.34
C ASP A 179 -0.67 -21.76 -67.48
N MET A 180 -1.51 -20.93 -68.12
CA MET A 180 -2.51 -20.06 -67.48
C MET A 180 -3.93 -20.63 -67.54
N CYS A 181 -4.10 -21.89 -67.99
CA CYS A 181 -5.39 -22.59 -67.94
C CYS A 181 -5.91 -22.67 -66.49
N GLN A 182 -7.23 -22.61 -66.29
CA GLN A 182 -7.83 -22.80 -64.97
C GLN A 182 -8.05 -24.29 -64.71
N THR A 183 -7.70 -24.77 -63.51
CA THR A 183 -8.07 -26.12 -63.07
C THR A 183 -9.59 -26.25 -62.94
N VAL A 184 -10.19 -27.17 -63.71
CA VAL A 184 -11.61 -27.54 -63.63
C VAL A 184 -11.75 -28.86 -62.89
N TYR A 185 -12.64 -28.92 -61.91
CA TYR A 185 -12.94 -30.14 -61.15
C TYR A 185 -14.39 -30.21 -60.63
N ARG A 186 -15.08 -29.09 -60.35
CA ARG A 186 -16.48 -29.10 -59.88
C ARG A 186 -17.47 -29.31 -61.01
N GLU A 187 -17.27 -28.72 -62.19
CA GLU A 187 -18.13 -28.91 -63.36
C GLU A 187 -18.13 -30.37 -63.85
N ILE A 188 -17.00 -31.08 -63.73
CA ILE A 188 -16.87 -32.51 -64.07
C ILE A 188 -17.26 -33.47 -62.92
N CYS A 189 -17.71 -32.94 -61.78
CA CYS A 189 -17.92 -33.71 -60.56
C CYS A 189 -19.32 -34.34 -60.47
N PRO A 190 -19.45 -35.66 -60.27
CA PRO A 190 -20.73 -36.29 -60.01
C PRO A 190 -21.43 -35.70 -58.78
N LYS A 191 -22.70 -35.30 -58.92
CA LYS A 191 -23.54 -34.81 -57.80
C LYS A 191 -23.75 -35.85 -56.69
N SER A 192 -23.36 -37.10 -56.93
CA SER A 192 -23.34 -38.20 -55.96
C SER A 192 -22.09 -38.23 -55.07
N CYS A 193 -21.03 -37.47 -55.37
CA CYS A 193 -19.86 -37.36 -54.48
C CYS A 193 -20.25 -36.58 -53.21
N PRO A 194 -20.22 -37.18 -52.00
CA PRO A 194 -20.68 -36.52 -50.78
C PRO A 194 -19.90 -35.24 -50.44
N SER A 195 -18.58 -35.28 -50.67
CA SER A 195 -17.66 -34.14 -50.52
C SER A 195 -17.87 -33.03 -51.55
N GLN A 196 -18.69 -33.24 -52.60
CA GLN A 196 -18.79 -32.37 -53.79
C GLN A 196 -17.42 -32.03 -54.43
N MET A 197 -16.43 -32.89 -54.20
CA MET A 197 -15.05 -32.75 -54.65
C MET A 197 -14.56 -34.07 -55.25
N CYS A 198 -13.69 -33.98 -56.24
CA CYS A 198 -13.21 -35.11 -57.02
C CYS A 198 -11.87 -34.80 -57.68
N TYR A 199 -11.27 -35.83 -58.26
CA TYR A 199 -10.12 -35.78 -59.14
C TYR A 199 -10.40 -36.62 -60.40
N GLN A 200 -9.55 -36.49 -61.41
CA GLN A 200 -9.65 -37.24 -62.66
C GLN A 200 -8.41 -38.12 -62.85
N ASP A 201 -8.61 -39.38 -63.22
CA ASP A 201 -7.57 -40.39 -63.43
C ASP A 201 -8.00 -41.34 -64.56
N ASP A 202 -7.12 -41.62 -65.52
CA ASP A 202 -7.44 -42.30 -66.80
C ASP A 202 -8.80 -41.90 -67.42
N ASN A 203 -9.05 -40.58 -67.49
CA ASN A 203 -10.29 -39.93 -67.93
C ASN A 203 -11.56 -40.21 -67.09
N ARG A 204 -11.48 -40.94 -65.98
CA ARG A 204 -12.59 -41.19 -65.05
C ARG A 204 -12.57 -40.20 -63.89
N THR A 205 -13.75 -39.75 -63.44
CA THR A 205 -13.87 -38.89 -62.25
C THR A 205 -14.09 -39.72 -60.98
N HIS A 206 -13.20 -39.58 -60.01
CA HIS A 206 -13.25 -40.26 -58.71
C HIS A 206 -13.52 -39.24 -57.58
N CYS A 207 -14.39 -39.58 -56.62
CA CYS A 207 -14.76 -38.69 -55.52
C CYS A 207 -13.62 -38.58 -54.48
N CYS A 208 -13.40 -37.37 -53.94
CA CYS A 208 -12.49 -37.16 -52.82
C CYS A 208 -13.14 -37.55 -51.48
N ASP A 209 -12.31 -37.93 -50.50
CA ASP A 209 -12.71 -38.17 -49.11
C ASP A 209 -13.33 -36.89 -48.48
N GLU A 210 -14.32 -37.05 -47.60
CA GLU A 210 -14.97 -35.94 -46.89
C GLU A 210 -14.03 -35.17 -45.95
N ALA A 211 -12.88 -35.74 -45.59
CA ALA A 211 -11.85 -35.04 -44.83
C ALA A 211 -10.99 -34.07 -45.68
N CYS A 212 -11.10 -34.10 -47.01
CA CYS A 212 -10.38 -33.20 -47.91
C CYS A 212 -11.05 -31.81 -48.00
N ALA A 213 -10.27 -30.80 -48.38
CA ALA A 213 -10.70 -29.46 -48.80
C ALA A 213 -9.94 -29.06 -50.08
N ALA A 214 -10.57 -28.22 -50.92
CA ALA A 214 -10.11 -27.90 -52.29
C ALA A 214 -9.82 -29.11 -53.22
N GLY A 215 -10.28 -30.32 -52.85
CA GLY A 215 -10.13 -31.54 -53.64
C GLY A 215 -8.93 -32.40 -53.23
N CYS A 216 -8.51 -33.25 -54.17
CA CYS A 216 -7.52 -34.30 -53.95
C CYS A 216 -6.77 -34.65 -55.25
N PHE A 217 -5.83 -35.59 -55.14
CA PHE A 217 -5.03 -36.18 -56.22
C PHE A 217 -5.15 -37.72 -56.29
N GLY A 218 -6.08 -38.32 -55.53
CA GLY A 218 -6.18 -39.76 -55.31
C GLY A 218 -7.24 -40.10 -54.26
N GLU A 219 -7.44 -41.39 -53.98
CA GLU A 219 -8.44 -41.85 -53.00
C GLU A 219 -7.96 -41.74 -51.54
N GLY A 220 -8.88 -41.37 -50.65
CA GLY A 220 -8.70 -41.40 -49.19
C GLY A 220 -7.94 -40.22 -48.55
N LYS A 221 -7.98 -40.16 -47.21
CA LYS A 221 -7.51 -39.04 -46.36
C LYS A 221 -6.05 -38.59 -46.50
N SER A 222 -5.20 -39.30 -47.24
CA SER A 222 -3.79 -38.94 -47.48
C SER A 222 -3.53 -38.34 -48.87
N ALA A 223 -4.54 -38.30 -49.74
CA ALA A 223 -4.44 -37.75 -51.10
C ALA A 223 -5.10 -36.37 -51.26
N CYS A 224 -5.58 -35.77 -50.16
CA CYS A 224 -6.21 -34.45 -50.13
C CYS A 224 -5.21 -33.31 -50.45
N ILE A 225 -5.70 -32.24 -51.07
CA ILE A 225 -4.94 -31.00 -51.31
C ILE A 225 -4.75 -30.19 -50.01
N ALA A 226 -5.84 -30.06 -49.26
CA ALA A 226 -5.85 -29.55 -47.91
C ALA A 226 -6.81 -30.39 -47.05
N CYS A 227 -6.70 -30.28 -45.73
CA CYS A 227 -7.58 -30.97 -44.80
C CYS A 227 -8.71 -30.04 -44.34
N ALA A 228 -9.95 -30.52 -44.40
CA ALA A 228 -11.13 -29.76 -43.96
C ALA A 228 -11.15 -29.46 -42.45
N LYS A 229 -10.42 -30.25 -41.66
CA LYS A 229 -10.27 -30.08 -40.20
C LYS A 229 -8.82 -29.94 -39.79
N LEU A 230 -8.08 -31.05 -39.73
CA LEU A 230 -6.71 -31.11 -39.23
C LEU A 230 -5.82 -31.97 -40.13
N GLU A 231 -4.59 -31.52 -40.38
CA GLU A 231 -3.52 -32.32 -41.00
C GLU A 231 -2.57 -32.87 -39.94
N GLN A 232 -2.33 -34.18 -39.97
CA GLN A 232 -1.34 -34.87 -39.14
C GLN A 232 -0.51 -35.82 -39.99
N ASP A 233 0.82 -35.66 -39.97
CA ASP A 233 1.76 -36.56 -40.64
C ASP A 233 1.36 -36.84 -42.12
N SER A 234 1.00 -35.77 -42.85
CA SER A 234 0.48 -35.77 -44.23
C SER A 234 -0.83 -36.55 -44.46
N LYS A 235 -1.67 -36.67 -43.43
CA LYS A 235 -3.01 -37.27 -43.50
C LYS A 235 -4.06 -36.41 -42.81
N CYS A 236 -5.24 -36.31 -43.40
CA CYS A 236 -6.35 -35.58 -42.80
C CYS A 236 -7.02 -36.39 -41.68
N VAL A 237 -7.23 -35.75 -40.53
CA VAL A 237 -7.77 -36.34 -39.31
C VAL A 237 -8.83 -35.44 -38.67
N ASP A 238 -9.71 -36.06 -37.88
CA ASP A 238 -10.80 -35.37 -37.18
C ASP A 238 -10.35 -34.80 -35.81
N LYS A 239 -9.31 -35.37 -35.21
CA LYS A 239 -8.58 -34.87 -34.04
C LYS A 239 -7.10 -35.29 -34.17
N CYS A 240 -6.18 -34.48 -33.66
CA CYS A 240 -4.79 -34.90 -33.45
C CYS A 240 -4.68 -36.06 -32.45
N ASN A 241 -3.59 -36.82 -32.56
CA ASN A 241 -3.12 -37.75 -31.53
C ASN A 241 -3.02 -37.01 -30.19
N GLY A 242 -3.61 -37.57 -29.15
CA GLY A 242 -3.52 -36.99 -27.81
C GLY A 242 -2.11 -37.04 -27.23
N LEU A 243 -1.92 -36.42 -26.07
CA LEU A 243 -0.69 -36.56 -25.29
C LEU A 243 -0.64 -37.90 -24.53
N THR A 244 -1.81 -38.51 -24.27
CA THR A 244 -1.93 -39.79 -23.56
C THR A 244 -2.95 -40.73 -24.21
N ASP A 245 -2.63 -42.03 -24.20
CA ASP A 245 -3.52 -43.16 -24.52
C ASP A 245 -4.10 -43.77 -23.25
N TYR A 246 -5.22 -44.49 -23.34
CA TYR A 246 -5.73 -45.32 -22.24
C TYR A 246 -5.30 -46.79 -22.40
N ASP A 247 -4.36 -47.25 -21.57
CA ASP A 247 -3.93 -48.65 -21.55
C ASP A 247 -5.01 -49.51 -20.85
N ARG A 248 -5.65 -50.40 -21.62
CA ARG A 248 -6.72 -51.29 -21.12
C ARG A 248 -6.23 -52.41 -20.19
N LYS A 249 -4.94 -52.76 -20.22
CA LYS A 249 -4.33 -53.77 -19.33
C LYS A 249 -3.97 -53.14 -17.98
N LEU A 250 -3.33 -51.97 -18.01
CA LEU A 250 -2.94 -51.21 -16.82
C LEU A 250 -4.12 -50.40 -16.22
N LYS A 251 -5.20 -50.22 -16.98
CA LYS A 251 -6.42 -49.46 -16.65
C LYS A 251 -6.18 -47.98 -16.34
N MET A 252 -5.09 -47.41 -16.85
CA MET A 252 -4.64 -46.04 -16.61
C MET A 252 -4.27 -45.34 -17.92
N THR A 253 -4.11 -44.02 -17.88
CA THR A 253 -3.50 -43.29 -18.98
C THR A 253 -1.98 -43.47 -19.00
N VAL A 254 -1.43 -43.62 -20.21
CA VAL A 254 0.01 -43.71 -20.52
C VAL A 254 0.34 -42.69 -21.60
N ASN A 255 1.60 -42.26 -21.73
CA ASN A 255 1.96 -41.31 -22.79
C ASN A 255 1.73 -41.92 -24.18
N HIS A 256 1.09 -41.15 -25.07
CA HIS A 256 0.85 -41.59 -26.44
C HIS A 256 2.19 -41.73 -27.19
N SER A 257 2.32 -42.75 -28.03
CA SER A 257 3.60 -43.11 -28.68
C SER A 257 4.15 -42.05 -29.66
N ASN A 258 3.26 -41.38 -30.40
CA ASN A 258 3.57 -40.28 -31.32
C ASN A 258 2.66 -39.07 -31.02
N PRO A 259 2.88 -38.36 -29.90
CA PRO A 259 1.93 -37.35 -29.39
C PRO A 259 1.94 -36.10 -30.29
N ARG A 260 0.82 -35.37 -30.31
CA ARG A 260 0.68 -34.11 -31.06
C ARG A 260 -0.07 -33.05 -30.25
N TYR A 261 0.24 -31.80 -30.52
CA TYR A 261 -0.55 -30.65 -30.11
C TYR A 261 -1.34 -30.13 -31.31
N THR A 262 -2.55 -29.64 -31.06
CA THR A 262 -3.36 -28.95 -32.07
C THR A 262 -2.90 -27.50 -32.16
N TYR A 263 -2.49 -27.06 -33.35
CA TYR A 263 -2.12 -25.68 -33.66
C TYR A 263 -2.76 -25.26 -34.99
N ASP A 264 -3.69 -24.32 -34.94
CA ASP A 264 -4.52 -23.95 -36.09
C ASP A 264 -5.14 -25.21 -36.75
N ARG A 265 -4.88 -25.48 -38.03
CA ARG A 265 -5.39 -26.61 -38.81
C ARG A 265 -4.42 -27.80 -38.83
N TYR A 266 -3.47 -27.86 -37.90
CA TYR A 266 -2.33 -28.78 -37.96
C TYR A 266 -2.04 -29.46 -36.62
N CYS A 267 -1.51 -30.68 -36.70
CA CYS A 267 -1.06 -31.48 -35.56
C CYS A 267 0.46 -31.46 -35.50
N VAL A 268 1.03 -30.75 -34.52
CA VAL A 268 2.48 -30.48 -34.40
C VAL A 268 3.11 -31.25 -33.24
N GLU A 269 4.38 -31.64 -33.34
CA GLU A 269 5.11 -32.31 -32.23
C GLU A 269 5.28 -31.37 -31.02
N ARG A 270 5.48 -30.07 -31.26
CA ARG A 270 5.73 -29.05 -30.23
C ARG A 270 5.10 -27.73 -30.64
N CYS A 271 4.49 -27.02 -29.69
CA CYS A 271 3.93 -25.70 -29.93
C CYS A 271 5.02 -24.67 -30.30
N PRO A 272 4.82 -23.83 -31.34
CA PRO A 272 5.73 -22.75 -31.73
C PRO A 272 6.14 -21.87 -30.55
N GLY A 273 7.38 -21.36 -30.53
CA GLY A 273 7.98 -20.70 -29.35
C GLY A 273 7.19 -19.48 -28.84
N GLU A 274 6.50 -18.80 -29.76
CA GLU A 274 5.62 -17.65 -29.60
C GLU A 274 4.22 -17.99 -29.04
N THR A 275 3.88 -19.26 -28.88
CA THR A 275 2.59 -19.72 -28.34
C THR A 275 2.71 -20.26 -26.91
N LEU A 276 1.61 -20.25 -26.17
CA LEU A 276 1.41 -20.98 -24.93
C LEU A 276 0.84 -22.38 -25.20
N ILE A 277 0.91 -23.25 -24.20
CA ILE A 277 0.48 -24.64 -24.22
C ILE A 277 -0.64 -24.80 -23.19
N GLN A 278 -1.84 -25.17 -23.64
CA GLN A 278 -2.97 -25.44 -22.77
C GLN A 278 -3.50 -26.86 -23.04
N GLY A 279 -3.05 -27.83 -22.23
CA GLY A 279 -3.32 -29.24 -22.48
C GLY A 279 -2.75 -29.67 -23.84
N GLU A 280 -3.62 -30.12 -24.73
CA GLU A 280 -3.26 -30.63 -26.07
C GLU A 280 -3.29 -29.53 -27.17
N TYR A 281 -3.37 -28.25 -26.78
CA TYR A 281 -3.57 -27.12 -27.69
C TYR A 281 -2.45 -26.07 -27.56
N CYS A 282 -2.03 -25.52 -28.70
CA CYS A 282 -1.15 -24.36 -28.78
C CYS A 282 -1.99 -23.08 -28.94
N VAL A 283 -1.89 -22.16 -28.00
CA VAL A 283 -2.79 -20.98 -27.87
C VAL A 283 -2.01 -19.68 -27.75
N VAL A 284 -2.53 -18.56 -28.25
CA VAL A 284 -1.88 -17.24 -28.13
C VAL A 284 -2.09 -16.63 -26.73
N HIS A 285 -3.29 -16.83 -26.16
CA HIS A 285 -3.62 -16.53 -24.77
C HIS A 285 -4.29 -17.77 -24.15
N CYS A 286 -4.20 -17.91 -22.82
CA CYS A 286 -4.97 -18.93 -22.11
C CYS A 286 -6.48 -18.67 -22.23
N THR A 287 -7.29 -19.73 -22.23
CA THR A 287 -8.76 -19.57 -22.21
C THR A 287 -9.23 -19.07 -20.84
N GLU A 288 -10.48 -18.64 -20.77
CA GLU A 288 -11.12 -18.35 -19.49
C GLU A 288 -11.02 -19.55 -18.52
N GLY A 289 -10.80 -19.26 -17.23
CA GLY A 289 -10.49 -20.26 -16.19
C GLY A 289 -9.03 -20.75 -16.17
N TYR A 290 -8.17 -20.28 -17.06
CA TYR A 290 -6.73 -20.56 -17.08
C TYR A 290 -5.90 -19.27 -17.09
N TRP A 291 -4.65 -19.35 -16.63
CA TRP A 291 -3.70 -18.24 -16.61
C TRP A 291 -2.28 -18.72 -16.90
N HIS A 292 -1.41 -17.80 -17.33
CA HIS A 292 0.01 -18.03 -17.51
C HIS A 292 0.79 -17.16 -16.52
N ASP A 293 1.82 -17.73 -15.89
CA ASP A 293 2.78 -16.99 -15.09
C ASP A 293 4.02 -16.68 -15.96
N PRO A 294 4.20 -15.43 -16.45
CA PRO A 294 5.33 -15.06 -17.30
C PRO A 294 6.67 -14.96 -16.54
N VAL A 295 6.67 -15.14 -15.21
CA VAL A 295 7.89 -15.23 -14.39
C VAL A 295 8.34 -16.68 -14.25
N LYS A 296 7.44 -17.66 -14.39
CA LYS A 296 7.83 -19.06 -14.63
C LYS A 296 8.34 -19.19 -16.06
N ASN A 297 9.50 -19.83 -16.24
CA ASN A 297 10.05 -20.12 -17.57
C ASN A 297 9.35 -21.32 -18.25
N THR A 298 8.02 -21.38 -18.12
CA THR A 298 7.14 -22.44 -18.62
C THR A 298 6.05 -21.81 -19.46
N ARG A 299 5.94 -22.19 -20.73
CA ARG A 299 4.90 -21.69 -21.65
C ARG A 299 3.53 -22.34 -21.41
N VAL A 300 3.18 -22.67 -20.18
CA VAL A 300 2.02 -23.51 -19.85
C VAL A 300 0.91 -22.67 -19.21
N CYS A 301 -0.32 -22.84 -19.71
CA CYS A 301 -1.52 -22.30 -19.10
C CYS A 301 -1.98 -23.22 -17.95
N GLU A 302 -1.86 -22.72 -16.73
CA GLU A 302 -2.31 -23.39 -15.50
C GLU A 302 -3.79 -23.07 -15.23
N LYS A 303 -4.54 -23.99 -14.59
CA LYS A 303 -5.89 -23.67 -14.12
C LYS A 303 -5.84 -22.60 -13.03
N CYS A 304 -6.82 -21.71 -13.04
CA CYS A 304 -6.95 -20.67 -12.04
C CYS A 304 -7.38 -21.28 -10.69
N PRO A 305 -6.67 -21.00 -9.57
CA PRO A 305 -7.05 -21.46 -8.24
C PRO A 305 -8.48 -21.03 -7.90
N ASP A 306 -9.28 -21.95 -7.34
CA ASP A 306 -10.67 -21.73 -6.92
C ASP A 306 -11.58 -21.11 -8.00
N GLY A 307 -11.21 -21.26 -9.28
CA GLY A 307 -11.88 -20.64 -10.43
C GLY A 307 -11.56 -19.15 -10.63
N ILE A 308 -10.86 -18.50 -9.70
CA ILE A 308 -10.55 -17.06 -9.74
C ILE A 308 -9.12 -16.88 -10.23
N CYS A 309 -8.96 -16.47 -11.49
CA CYS A 309 -7.65 -16.18 -12.07
C CYS A 309 -6.96 -15.03 -11.32
N PRO A 310 -5.62 -15.07 -11.09
CA PRO A 310 -4.87 -14.06 -10.32
C PRO A 310 -4.94 -12.62 -10.85
N LYS A 311 -6.07 -11.95 -10.63
CA LYS A 311 -6.26 -10.51 -10.83
C LYS A 311 -5.72 -9.79 -9.60
N SER A 312 -4.75 -8.89 -9.80
CA SER A 312 -4.08 -8.15 -8.73
C SER A 312 -5.09 -7.39 -7.83
N LYS A 313 -5.10 -7.68 -6.53
CA LYS A 313 -5.69 -6.77 -5.54
C LYS A 313 -4.67 -5.67 -5.20
N ILE A 314 -5.12 -4.42 -5.19
CA ILE A 314 -4.31 -3.27 -4.78
C ILE A 314 -4.21 -3.28 -3.25
N PHE A 315 -2.99 -3.23 -2.71
CA PHE A 315 -2.77 -3.07 -1.28
C PHE A 315 -3.23 -1.68 -0.80
N ARG A 316 -4.10 -1.66 0.21
CA ARG A 316 -4.15 -0.58 1.20
C ARG A 316 -3.69 -1.17 2.52
N ILE A 317 -2.58 -0.66 3.05
CA ILE A 317 -2.15 -0.97 4.42
C ILE A 317 -2.81 0.06 5.33
N PHE A 318 -3.69 -0.38 6.22
CA PHE A 318 -4.06 0.38 7.40
C PHE A 318 -3.24 -0.15 8.59
N PRO A 319 -2.57 0.72 9.37
CA PRO A 319 -1.98 0.31 10.64
C PRO A 319 -3.10 0.17 11.69
N GLY A 320 -3.64 -1.04 11.81
CA GLY A 320 -4.50 -1.41 12.95
C GLY A 320 -3.63 -1.79 14.14
N ASN A 321 -3.96 -1.26 15.32
CA ASN A 321 -3.45 -1.75 16.59
C ASN A 321 -4.24 -2.99 17.06
N ASP A 322 -3.70 -3.61 18.10
CA ASP A 322 -4.29 -4.60 18.98
C ASP A 322 -4.34 -6.07 18.48
N ASP A 323 -4.28 -6.97 19.46
CA ASP A 323 -3.85 -8.37 19.34
C ASP A 323 -4.96 -9.37 18.92
N TRP A 324 -4.58 -10.65 18.88
CA TRP A 324 -5.45 -11.85 18.89
C TRP A 324 -6.07 -12.32 17.55
N LEU A 325 -5.23 -12.72 16.59
CA LEU A 325 -5.18 -14.14 16.18
C LEU A 325 -3.95 -14.50 15.33
N HIS A 326 -3.25 -15.59 15.68
CA HIS A 326 -2.16 -16.16 14.89
C HIS A 326 -2.69 -17.04 13.73
N ILE A 327 -3.41 -16.45 12.78
CA ILE A 327 -3.76 -17.15 11.53
C ILE A 327 -2.53 -17.19 10.63
N TYR A 328 -2.01 -18.39 10.35
CA TYR A 328 -1.04 -18.62 9.29
C TYR A 328 -1.71 -18.49 7.91
N ILE A 329 -2.02 -17.25 7.51
CA ILE A 329 -2.40 -16.96 6.14
C ILE A 329 -1.17 -17.17 5.27
N TYR A 330 -1.19 -18.20 4.41
CA TYR A 330 -0.21 -18.37 3.34
C TYR A 330 -0.46 -17.29 2.27
N ILE A 331 -0.02 -16.06 2.55
CA ILE A 331 -0.07 -14.95 1.60
C ILE A 331 0.95 -15.25 0.49
N TYR A 332 0.45 -15.83 -0.60
CA TYR A 332 1.19 -15.89 -1.86
C TYR A 332 1.32 -14.47 -2.42
N ILE A 333 2.41 -13.79 -2.05
CA ILE A 333 2.78 -12.49 -2.59
C ILE A 333 3.25 -12.69 -4.04
N TYR A 334 2.31 -12.76 -4.97
CA TYR A 334 2.60 -12.62 -6.39
C TYR A 334 3.02 -11.16 -6.63
N ILE A 335 4.32 -10.96 -6.91
CA ILE A 335 4.98 -9.65 -7.01
C ILE A 335 4.55 -8.89 -8.30
N TYR A 336 3.66 -9.47 -9.09
CA TYR A 336 3.36 -9.07 -10.45
C TYR A 336 1.87 -8.76 -10.61
N ARG A 337 1.55 -7.56 -11.11
CA ARG A 337 0.23 -7.18 -11.59
C ARG A 337 0.17 -7.41 -13.10
N THR A 338 -0.65 -8.38 -13.53
CA THR A 338 -1.00 -8.58 -14.93
C THR A 338 -2.24 -7.75 -15.30
N CYS A 339 -2.19 -7.12 -16.47
CA CYS A 339 -3.22 -6.25 -17.01
C CYS A 339 -3.41 -6.55 -18.49
N TYR A 340 -4.63 -6.42 -18.99
CA TYR A 340 -4.97 -6.72 -20.37
C TYR A 340 -5.04 -5.42 -21.18
N MET A 341 -4.43 -5.38 -22.37
CA MET A 341 -4.51 -4.23 -23.28
C MET A 341 -4.52 -4.71 -24.73
N ASN A 342 -5.73 -4.75 -25.30
CA ASN A 342 -5.98 -5.28 -26.65
C ASN A 342 -6.47 -4.19 -27.62
N GLU A 343 -6.28 -2.91 -27.25
CA GLU A 343 -6.67 -1.72 -27.99
C GLU A 343 -5.52 -0.70 -28.04
N PRO A 344 -5.50 0.24 -29.01
CA PRO A 344 -4.60 1.39 -28.96
C PRO A 344 -4.79 2.20 -27.67
N ILE A 345 -3.71 2.75 -27.13
CA ILE A 345 -3.76 3.55 -25.89
C ILE A 345 -4.35 4.93 -26.18
N ASP A 346 -5.26 5.34 -25.29
CA ASP A 346 -5.91 6.65 -25.29
C ASP A 346 -6.09 7.18 -23.85
N SER A 347 -6.60 8.41 -23.69
CA SER A 347 -6.75 9.03 -22.37
C SER A 347 -7.82 8.36 -21.49
N SER A 348 -8.70 7.53 -22.06
CA SER A 348 -9.75 6.80 -21.34
C SER A 348 -9.25 5.45 -20.81
N ASN A 349 -8.47 4.70 -21.60
CA ASN A 349 -8.05 3.34 -21.25
C ASN A 349 -6.74 3.27 -20.47
N ILE A 350 -5.82 4.23 -20.62
CA ILE A 350 -4.46 4.14 -20.04
C ILE A 350 -4.46 3.95 -18.51
N ARG A 351 -5.42 4.53 -17.78
CA ARG A 351 -5.53 4.41 -16.32
C ARG A 351 -5.73 2.97 -15.83
N SER A 352 -6.23 2.07 -16.68
CA SER A 352 -6.31 0.63 -16.38
C SER A 352 -4.92 0.02 -16.11
N LEU A 353 -3.87 0.59 -16.70
CA LEU A 353 -2.49 0.12 -16.63
C LEU A 353 -1.72 0.56 -15.37
N ALA A 354 -2.39 1.23 -14.41
CA ALA A 354 -1.76 1.70 -13.17
C ALA A 354 -1.14 0.57 -12.33
N ASN A 355 0.14 0.70 -12.00
CA ASN A 355 0.89 -0.30 -11.22
C ASN A 355 1.02 -1.69 -11.90
N CYS A 356 0.79 -1.81 -13.21
CA CYS A 356 1.00 -3.07 -13.92
C CYS A 356 2.49 -3.38 -14.07
N THR A 357 2.84 -4.66 -13.96
CA THR A 357 4.19 -5.18 -14.23
C THR A 357 4.21 -6.07 -15.48
N VAL A 358 3.06 -6.64 -15.84
CA VAL A 358 2.86 -7.44 -17.06
C VAL A 358 1.68 -6.84 -17.81
N VAL A 359 1.85 -6.65 -19.11
CA VAL A 359 0.76 -6.35 -20.05
C VAL A 359 0.56 -7.59 -20.93
N GLU A 360 -0.57 -8.25 -20.76
CA GLU A 360 -1.07 -9.28 -21.66
C GLU A 360 -1.79 -8.57 -22.81
N GLY A 361 -1.28 -8.71 -24.03
CA GLY A 361 -1.62 -7.84 -25.16
C GLY A 361 -0.48 -6.88 -25.53
N PHE A 362 -0.82 -5.73 -26.09
CA PHE A 362 0.11 -4.81 -26.76
C PHE A 362 0.11 -3.39 -26.17
N ILE A 363 1.15 -2.61 -26.52
CA ILE A 363 1.26 -1.18 -26.22
C ILE A 363 1.38 -0.44 -27.56
N GLN A 364 0.28 0.11 -28.07
CA GLN A 364 0.25 0.87 -29.32
C GLN A 364 -0.15 2.32 -29.05
N ILE A 365 0.67 3.28 -29.49
CA ILE A 365 0.45 4.72 -29.34
C ILE A 365 0.49 5.35 -30.73
N LEU A 366 -0.61 5.97 -31.15
CA LEU A 366 -0.80 6.52 -32.50
C LEU A 366 -0.87 8.06 -32.46
N ARG A 367 -0.73 8.74 -33.60
CA ARG A 367 -0.71 10.22 -33.64
C ARG A 367 -1.94 10.84 -32.98
N HIS A 368 -3.13 10.36 -33.35
CA HIS A 368 -4.40 10.86 -32.85
C HIS A 368 -4.64 10.59 -31.35
N THR A 369 -3.82 9.75 -30.69
CA THR A 369 -3.87 9.54 -29.23
C THR A 369 -3.66 10.84 -28.45
N PHE A 370 -2.84 11.75 -28.98
CA PHE A 370 -2.51 13.04 -28.34
C PHE A 370 -3.49 14.16 -28.70
N ASP A 371 -4.29 13.97 -29.76
CA ASP A 371 -5.36 14.87 -30.15
C ASP A 371 -6.69 14.48 -29.48
N SER A 372 -7.61 15.44 -29.34
CA SER A 372 -8.96 15.13 -28.87
C SER A 372 -9.82 14.62 -30.03
N HIS A 373 -10.25 13.37 -29.96
CA HIS A 373 -10.85 12.61 -31.06
C HIS A 373 -12.19 11.97 -30.66
N ARG A 374 -12.88 11.35 -31.62
CA ARG A 374 -14.03 10.48 -31.34
C ARG A 374 -13.62 9.02 -31.51
N LYS A 375 -13.88 8.20 -30.49
CA LYS A 375 -13.67 6.75 -30.54
C LYS A 375 -14.97 6.07 -30.95
N PHE A 376 -14.90 5.31 -32.04
CA PHE A 376 -16.00 4.51 -32.57
C PHE A 376 -15.87 3.08 -32.04
N PHE A 377 -16.99 2.40 -31.79
CA PHE A 377 -17.02 1.03 -31.30
C PHE A 377 -17.55 0.07 -32.38
N THR A 378 -16.92 -1.10 -32.51
CA THR A 378 -17.32 -2.15 -33.46
C THR A 378 -18.61 -2.88 -33.04
N ASP A 379 -19.05 -2.72 -31.79
CA ASP A 379 -20.31 -3.26 -31.27
C ASP A 379 -21.53 -2.35 -31.48
N GLY A 380 -21.37 -1.25 -32.22
CA GLY A 380 -22.46 -0.31 -32.55
C GLY A 380 -22.79 0.71 -31.45
N ARG A 381 -22.05 0.75 -30.33
CA ARG A 381 -22.20 1.84 -29.35
C ARG A 381 -21.90 3.22 -29.97
N PRO A 382 -22.60 4.28 -29.53
CA PRO A 382 -22.41 5.63 -30.07
C PRO A 382 -20.99 6.16 -29.82
N PRO A 383 -20.38 6.91 -30.76
CA PRO A 383 -18.99 7.34 -30.63
C PRO A 383 -18.78 8.31 -29.46
N ILE A 384 -17.83 7.99 -28.57
CA ILE A 384 -17.51 8.84 -27.41
C ILE A 384 -16.41 9.85 -27.76
N TYR A 385 -16.48 11.03 -27.16
CA TYR A 385 -15.41 12.03 -27.25
C TYR A 385 -14.31 11.73 -26.23
N ILE A 386 -13.07 11.60 -26.71
CA ILE A 386 -11.87 11.34 -25.91
C ILE A 386 -10.95 12.56 -26.02
N ARG A 387 -10.35 12.96 -24.90
CA ARG A 387 -9.41 14.07 -24.84
C ARG A 387 -8.02 13.59 -25.25
N GLY A 388 -7.18 14.50 -25.72
CA GLY A 388 -5.76 14.21 -25.98
C GLY A 388 -5.05 13.63 -24.75
N LEU A 389 -4.24 12.59 -24.96
CA LEU A 389 -3.35 12.02 -23.95
C LEU A 389 -2.21 12.99 -23.62
N THR A 390 -1.89 13.22 -22.34
CA THR A 390 -0.70 13.99 -21.95
C THR A 390 0.50 13.07 -21.68
N VAL A 391 1.72 13.59 -21.83
CA VAL A 391 2.95 12.83 -21.57
C VAL A 391 3.02 12.34 -20.11
N GLU A 392 2.49 13.10 -19.17
CA GLU A 392 2.39 12.72 -17.75
C GLU A 392 1.54 11.45 -17.54
N MET A 393 0.53 11.21 -18.37
CA MET A 393 -0.30 10.01 -18.27
C MET A 393 0.48 8.74 -18.68
N LEU A 394 1.58 8.85 -19.44
CA LEU A 394 2.42 7.71 -19.81
C LEU A 394 3.24 7.15 -18.65
N GLU A 395 3.51 7.93 -17.59
CA GLU A 395 4.21 7.49 -16.38
C GLU A 395 3.49 6.35 -15.64
N VAL A 396 2.20 6.14 -15.92
CA VAL A 396 1.42 4.96 -15.51
C VAL A 396 2.12 3.65 -15.92
N LEU A 397 2.80 3.64 -17.07
CA LEU A 397 3.50 2.48 -17.64
C LEU A 397 4.87 2.19 -16.98
N LYS A 398 5.36 3.07 -16.09
CA LYS A 398 6.71 2.99 -15.49
C LYS A 398 6.99 1.71 -14.70
N ASN A 399 5.95 0.99 -14.28
CA ASN A 399 6.08 -0.28 -13.56
C ASN A 399 6.13 -1.52 -14.47
N VAL A 400 5.83 -1.39 -15.77
CA VAL A 400 5.75 -2.49 -16.73
C VAL A 400 7.14 -3.08 -16.98
N LYS A 401 7.22 -4.41 -16.96
CA LYS A 401 8.43 -5.24 -17.16
C LYS A 401 8.27 -6.23 -18.31
N VAL A 402 7.07 -6.76 -18.54
CA VAL A 402 6.78 -7.70 -19.63
C VAL A 402 5.59 -7.21 -20.45
N ILE A 403 5.70 -7.31 -21.77
CA ILE A 403 4.60 -7.11 -22.73
C ILE A 403 4.54 -8.38 -23.59
N THR A 404 3.37 -9.03 -23.67
CA THR A 404 3.28 -10.36 -24.31
C THR A 404 3.18 -10.29 -25.83
N GLU A 405 2.60 -9.23 -26.38
CA GLU A 405 2.59 -9.00 -27.83
C GLU A 405 3.70 -8.03 -28.26
N PHE A 406 3.34 -6.82 -28.70
CA PHE A 406 4.25 -5.86 -29.33
C PHE A 406 4.18 -4.46 -28.70
N VAL A 407 5.17 -3.65 -29.03
CA VAL A 407 5.22 -2.21 -28.74
C VAL A 407 5.27 -1.44 -30.06
N GLU A 408 4.36 -0.50 -30.25
CA GLU A 408 4.26 0.36 -31.43
C GLU A 408 4.05 1.82 -31.03
N ILE A 409 4.88 2.72 -31.53
CA ILE A 409 4.84 4.15 -31.18
C ILE A 409 5.04 4.99 -32.44
N GLN A 410 3.97 5.65 -32.86
CA GLN A 410 3.89 6.55 -34.02
C GLN A 410 3.16 7.85 -33.64
N ALA A 411 3.81 8.67 -32.84
CA ALA A 411 3.22 9.87 -32.23
C ALA A 411 3.51 11.19 -32.98
N ALA A 412 4.25 11.16 -34.10
CA ALA A 412 4.55 12.33 -34.94
C ALA A 412 5.18 13.49 -34.16
N ASP A 413 4.65 14.69 -34.37
CA ASP A 413 4.95 15.94 -33.67
C ASP A 413 4.62 15.90 -32.18
N CYS A 414 3.65 15.08 -31.76
CA CYS A 414 3.24 14.94 -30.35
C CYS A 414 4.13 13.98 -29.53
N SER A 415 5.16 13.37 -30.13
CA SER A 415 5.97 12.33 -29.47
C SER A 415 6.73 12.85 -28.25
N PRO A 416 6.76 12.11 -27.11
CA PRO A 416 7.60 12.47 -25.97
C PRO A 416 9.10 12.38 -26.30
N PRO A 417 9.98 13.11 -25.59
CA PRO A 417 11.41 13.18 -25.89
C PRO A 417 12.20 11.88 -25.61
N SER A 418 11.63 10.98 -24.80
CA SER A 418 12.23 9.71 -24.37
C SER A 418 11.13 8.69 -24.10
N LEU A 419 11.37 7.40 -24.39
CA LEU A 419 10.47 6.30 -24.00
C LEU A 419 10.81 5.74 -22.61
N SER A 420 11.46 6.53 -21.76
CA SER A 420 11.82 6.16 -20.37
C SER A 420 10.61 5.90 -19.45
N PHE A 421 9.38 6.23 -19.88
CA PHE A 421 8.14 5.74 -19.26
C PHE A 421 7.96 4.20 -19.41
N LEU A 422 8.64 3.56 -20.36
CA LEU A 422 8.86 2.11 -20.45
C LEU A 422 10.27 1.70 -19.98
N GLY A 423 10.98 2.55 -19.25
CA GLY A 423 12.38 2.33 -18.84
C GLY A 423 12.62 1.16 -17.87
N ASN A 424 11.56 0.48 -17.42
CA ASN A 424 11.62 -0.74 -16.62
C ASN A 424 11.21 -2.01 -17.40
N LEU A 425 10.81 -1.88 -18.67
CA LEU A 425 10.51 -2.98 -19.58
C LEU A 425 11.75 -3.87 -19.76
N THR A 426 11.63 -5.16 -19.46
CA THR A 426 12.70 -6.17 -19.61
C THR A 426 12.51 -7.07 -20.80
N THR A 427 11.26 -7.43 -21.12
CA THR A 427 10.92 -8.46 -22.09
C THR A 427 9.73 -8.05 -22.97
N ILE A 428 9.86 -8.23 -24.28
CA ILE A 428 8.75 -8.26 -25.23
C ILE A 428 8.66 -9.68 -25.79
N GLU A 429 7.54 -10.38 -25.60
CA GLU A 429 7.45 -11.79 -26.03
C GLU A 429 7.11 -11.95 -27.53
N GLY A 430 6.35 -11.03 -28.12
CA GLY A 430 6.01 -11.09 -29.55
C GLY A 430 5.09 -12.25 -29.92
N ARG A 431 4.18 -12.66 -29.01
CA ARG A 431 3.15 -13.69 -29.28
C ARG A 431 2.27 -13.31 -30.48
N LYS A 432 2.00 -12.01 -30.61
CA LYS A 432 1.43 -11.33 -31.79
C LYS A 432 2.34 -10.16 -32.15
N LEU A 433 2.32 -9.75 -33.42
CA LEU A 433 3.24 -8.75 -33.99
C LEU A 433 2.46 -7.63 -34.71
N SER A 434 2.89 -6.38 -34.52
CA SER A 434 2.40 -5.24 -35.31
C SER A 434 2.68 -5.48 -36.80
N ASN A 435 1.68 -5.22 -37.65
CA ASN A 435 1.72 -5.46 -39.10
C ASN A 435 2.17 -6.90 -39.47
N GLN A 436 1.85 -7.89 -38.63
CA GLN A 436 2.33 -9.30 -38.66
C GLN A 436 3.87 -9.46 -38.67
N ARG A 437 4.65 -8.41 -38.37
CA ARG A 437 6.12 -8.41 -38.55
C ARG A 437 6.91 -7.87 -37.36
N TYR A 438 6.43 -6.87 -36.63
CA TYR A 438 7.22 -6.13 -35.63
C TYR A 438 6.78 -6.42 -34.19
N ALA A 439 7.75 -6.75 -33.33
CA ALA A 439 7.55 -6.75 -31.87
C ALA A 439 7.91 -5.38 -31.25
N LEU A 440 8.76 -4.60 -31.94
CA LEU A 440 9.06 -3.21 -31.58
C LEU A 440 9.06 -2.34 -32.85
N LEU A 441 8.09 -1.44 -32.96
CA LEU A 441 7.93 -0.50 -34.07
C LEU A 441 7.95 0.93 -33.52
N ILE A 442 9.00 1.68 -33.81
CA ILE A 442 9.14 3.09 -33.40
C ILE A 442 9.33 3.91 -34.67
N THR A 443 8.27 4.55 -35.15
CA THR A 443 8.31 5.23 -36.44
C THR A 443 7.67 6.60 -36.43
N SER A 444 8.21 7.53 -37.20
CA SER A 444 7.65 8.88 -37.37
C SER A 444 7.43 9.60 -36.04
N ASN A 445 8.46 9.73 -35.18
CA ASN A 445 8.42 10.51 -33.95
C ASN A 445 9.39 11.69 -34.04
N GLN A 446 8.86 12.90 -34.26
CA GLN A 446 9.65 14.08 -34.60
C GLN A 446 10.34 14.74 -33.41
N ASN A 447 9.90 14.44 -32.19
CA ASN A 447 10.45 15.00 -30.95
C ASN A 447 11.17 13.98 -30.07
N LEU A 448 11.27 12.72 -30.52
CA LEU A 448 11.98 11.65 -29.79
C LEU A 448 13.50 11.76 -29.98
N PHE A 449 14.25 11.93 -28.89
CA PHE A 449 15.72 12.09 -28.89
C PHE A 449 16.47 10.83 -28.45
N GLU A 450 15.85 10.01 -27.60
CA GLU A 450 16.43 8.77 -27.06
C GLU A 450 15.36 7.71 -26.81
N LEU A 451 15.77 6.45 -26.69
CA LEU A 451 14.83 5.36 -26.41
C LEU A 451 14.56 5.20 -24.92
N GLY A 452 15.54 5.40 -24.04
CA GLY A 452 15.35 5.30 -22.58
C GLY A 452 15.00 3.89 -22.05
N LEU A 453 14.95 2.86 -22.91
CA LEU A 453 14.59 1.46 -22.61
C LEU A 453 15.69 0.68 -21.84
N ARG A 454 16.33 1.34 -20.86
CA ARG A 454 17.50 0.89 -20.08
C ARG A 454 17.40 -0.53 -19.51
N SER A 455 16.19 -1.03 -19.27
CA SER A 455 15.95 -2.34 -18.66
C SER A 455 15.77 -3.48 -19.66
N LEU A 456 15.67 -3.21 -20.97
CA LEU A 456 15.34 -4.22 -21.98
C LEU A 456 16.47 -5.26 -22.13
N ARG A 457 16.13 -6.54 -22.02
CA ARG A 457 17.05 -7.69 -22.05
C ARG A 457 16.67 -8.75 -23.08
N GLU A 458 15.40 -8.79 -23.50
CA GLU A 458 14.87 -9.89 -24.30
C GLU A 458 13.75 -9.39 -25.25
N ILE A 459 13.82 -9.81 -26.52
CA ILE A 459 12.71 -9.78 -27.47
C ILE A 459 12.64 -11.18 -28.09
N ARG A 460 11.62 -11.98 -27.76
CA ARG A 460 11.61 -13.42 -28.10
C ARG A 460 11.22 -13.71 -29.54
N ASN A 461 10.29 -12.95 -30.09
CA ASN A 461 9.81 -13.10 -31.46
C ASN A 461 9.68 -11.72 -32.15
N GLY A 462 9.53 -11.72 -33.47
CA GLY A 462 9.32 -10.53 -34.28
C GLY A 462 10.57 -9.79 -34.73
N ARG A 463 10.35 -8.78 -35.56
CA ARG A 463 11.35 -7.82 -36.05
C ARG A 463 11.31 -6.53 -35.22
N ILE A 464 12.36 -5.72 -35.37
CA ILE A 464 12.48 -4.37 -34.81
C ILE A 464 12.58 -3.39 -35.97
N TYR A 465 11.76 -2.34 -35.96
CA TYR A 465 11.87 -1.22 -36.90
C TYR A 465 11.99 0.09 -36.12
N ILE A 466 13.04 0.86 -36.43
CA ILE A 466 13.25 2.22 -35.92
C ILE A 466 13.60 3.11 -37.12
N GLY A 467 12.67 3.98 -37.50
CA GLY A 467 12.78 4.79 -38.73
C GLY A 467 11.84 5.98 -38.81
N ARG A 468 12.30 7.08 -39.42
CA ARG A 468 11.65 8.39 -39.51
C ARG A 468 11.57 9.16 -38.18
N ASN A 469 12.47 8.88 -37.23
CA ASN A 469 12.58 9.60 -35.95
C ASN A 469 13.78 10.57 -36.03
N GLU A 470 13.60 11.73 -36.67
CA GLU A 470 14.71 12.55 -37.18
C GLU A 470 15.73 13.02 -36.11
N LYS A 471 15.31 13.20 -34.85
CA LYS A 471 16.16 13.69 -33.75
C LYS A 471 16.74 12.56 -32.88
N LEU A 472 16.43 11.30 -33.21
CA LEU A 472 16.75 10.13 -32.39
C LEU A 472 18.24 9.77 -32.44
N CYS A 473 18.86 9.74 -31.28
CA CYS A 473 20.28 9.43 -31.08
C CYS A 473 20.49 8.13 -30.32
N TYR A 474 21.76 7.77 -30.10
CA TYR A 474 22.24 6.60 -29.35
C TYR A 474 21.94 5.22 -29.98
N VAL A 475 20.93 5.08 -30.83
CA VAL A 475 20.50 3.79 -31.43
C VAL A 475 21.60 3.08 -32.21
N ASP A 476 22.45 3.81 -32.95
CA ASP A 476 23.62 3.23 -33.65
C ASP A 476 24.62 2.55 -32.68
N SER A 477 24.72 3.00 -31.42
CA SER A 477 25.61 2.39 -30.42
C SER A 477 25.14 1.01 -29.96
N LEU A 478 23.86 0.69 -30.17
CA LEU A 478 23.20 -0.52 -29.70
C LEU A 478 23.34 -1.71 -30.66
N LYS A 479 23.99 -1.53 -31.83
CA LYS A 479 24.05 -2.48 -32.95
C LYS A 479 24.38 -3.93 -32.55
N GLU A 480 25.32 -4.14 -31.63
CA GLU A 480 25.71 -5.46 -31.15
C GLU A 480 24.84 -5.96 -29.99
N TYR A 481 24.20 -5.06 -29.23
CA TYR A 481 23.28 -5.42 -28.16
C TYR A 481 21.91 -5.87 -28.68
N TRP A 482 21.40 -5.25 -29.75
CA TRP A 482 20.16 -5.67 -30.41
C TRP A 482 20.18 -7.16 -30.79
N LYS A 483 21.26 -7.61 -31.47
CA LYS A 483 21.46 -9.03 -31.82
C LYS A 483 21.37 -9.95 -30.59
N LYS A 484 21.99 -9.52 -29.48
CA LYS A 484 22.00 -10.28 -28.23
C LYS A 484 20.59 -10.44 -27.64
N ILE A 485 19.80 -9.36 -27.60
CA ILE A 485 18.48 -9.41 -26.95
C ILE A 485 17.41 -10.08 -27.82
N MET A 486 17.58 -10.08 -29.15
CA MET A 486 16.68 -10.76 -30.10
C MET A 486 16.93 -12.28 -30.22
N GLN A 487 17.94 -12.81 -29.51
CA GLN A 487 18.32 -14.23 -29.51
C GLN A 487 18.53 -14.86 -30.91
N THR A 488 18.89 -14.04 -31.91
CA THR A 488 19.00 -14.45 -33.31
C THR A 488 20.18 -13.79 -34.02
N ASN A 489 20.82 -14.55 -34.91
CA ASN A 489 21.90 -14.06 -35.77
C ASN A 489 21.38 -13.34 -37.03
N ASP A 490 20.06 -13.41 -37.29
CA ASP A 490 19.41 -12.80 -38.44
C ASP A 490 19.28 -11.27 -38.28
N THR A 491 20.30 -10.54 -38.72
CA THR A 491 20.31 -9.07 -38.71
C THR A 491 19.28 -8.44 -39.65
N SER A 492 18.60 -9.19 -40.53
CA SER A 492 17.52 -8.65 -41.36
C SER A 492 16.23 -8.36 -40.56
N ARG A 493 16.15 -8.88 -39.33
CA ARG A 493 15.08 -8.56 -38.36
C ARG A 493 15.29 -7.22 -37.66
N LEU A 494 16.43 -6.56 -37.82
CA LEU A 494 16.75 -5.28 -37.21
C LEU A 494 16.84 -4.19 -38.29
N ILE A 495 15.76 -3.44 -38.48
CA ILE A 495 15.66 -2.35 -39.45
C ILE A 495 15.89 -1.02 -38.72
N LEU A 496 17.12 -0.51 -38.79
CA LEU A 496 17.49 0.83 -38.32
C LEU A 496 17.62 1.75 -39.54
N ALA A 497 16.53 2.43 -39.87
CA ALA A 497 16.48 3.43 -40.93
C ALA A 497 16.94 4.81 -40.43
N ASP A 498 16.77 5.11 -39.13
CA ASP A 498 17.31 6.32 -38.53
C ASP A 498 18.82 6.20 -38.27
N LYS A 499 19.59 6.88 -39.11
CA LYS A 499 21.04 7.07 -38.96
C LYS A 499 21.41 8.55 -39.04
N ASN A 500 20.69 9.41 -38.30
CA ASN A 500 20.98 10.84 -38.26
C ASN A 500 22.19 11.16 -37.38
N SER A 501 23.33 10.54 -37.73
CA SER A 501 24.62 10.76 -37.10
C SER A 501 25.03 12.24 -37.14
N ILE A 502 24.65 12.98 -38.18
CA ILE A 502 24.93 14.42 -38.32
C ILE A 502 24.28 15.21 -37.18
N TYR A 503 22.98 14.99 -36.89
CA TYR A 503 22.30 15.64 -35.78
C TYR A 503 22.94 15.28 -34.43
N CYS A 504 23.21 14.00 -34.19
CA CYS A 504 23.79 13.54 -32.93
C CYS A 504 25.22 14.07 -32.71
N ILE A 505 26.06 14.10 -33.75
CA ILE A 505 27.41 14.66 -33.70
C ILE A 505 27.37 16.17 -33.42
N ARG A 506 26.53 16.92 -34.15
CA ARG A 506 26.40 18.38 -33.98
C ARG A 506 25.94 18.76 -32.57
N ASN A 507 25.06 17.97 -31.97
CA ASN A 507 24.54 18.17 -30.61
C ASN A 507 25.32 17.42 -29.53
N LYS A 508 26.48 16.82 -29.86
CA LYS A 508 27.37 16.06 -28.96
C LYS A 508 26.70 14.89 -28.21
N LYS A 509 25.63 14.31 -28.78
CA LYS A 509 24.82 13.24 -28.18
C LYS A 509 25.48 11.87 -28.37
N PHE A 510 26.37 11.53 -27.44
CA PHE A 510 27.12 10.28 -27.37
C PHE A 510 26.94 9.59 -26.01
N CYS A 511 27.12 8.28 -25.96
CA CYS A 511 27.09 7.54 -24.69
C CYS A 511 28.10 8.08 -23.68
N HIS A 512 27.69 8.13 -22.41
CA HIS A 512 28.53 8.60 -21.32
C HIS A 512 29.86 7.84 -21.25
N HIS A 513 30.95 8.52 -20.87
CA HIS A 513 32.31 7.98 -20.96
C HIS A 513 32.57 6.74 -20.06
N THR A 514 31.70 6.48 -19.08
CA THR A 514 31.71 5.26 -18.24
C THR A 514 30.94 4.08 -18.84
N CYS A 515 30.17 4.28 -19.92
CA CYS A 515 29.52 3.22 -20.67
C CYS A 515 30.53 2.43 -21.53
N ASN A 516 30.38 1.12 -21.60
CA ASN A 516 31.20 0.28 -22.46
C ASN A 516 30.82 0.46 -23.94
N LYS A 517 31.75 0.99 -24.74
CA LYS A 517 31.55 1.34 -26.16
C LYS A 517 31.10 0.18 -27.07
N ILE A 518 31.29 -1.08 -26.68
CA ILE A 518 30.87 -2.26 -27.46
C ILE A 518 29.37 -2.57 -27.28
N TYR A 519 28.82 -2.26 -26.11
CA TYR A 519 27.40 -2.52 -25.79
C TYR A 519 26.51 -1.28 -25.96
N GLY A 520 27.08 -0.08 -25.93
CA GLY A 520 26.35 1.17 -26.12
C GLY A 520 25.47 1.58 -24.93
N CYS A 521 24.50 2.44 -25.22
CA CYS A 521 23.59 3.04 -24.25
C CYS A 521 22.22 3.33 -24.87
N TRP A 522 21.20 3.41 -24.02
CA TRP A 522 19.81 3.65 -24.40
C TRP A 522 19.42 5.13 -24.53
N GLY A 523 20.35 6.04 -24.20
CA GLY A 523 20.07 7.45 -23.96
C GLY A 523 21.24 8.16 -23.30
N GLU A 524 20.98 9.35 -22.76
CA GLU A 524 22.00 10.23 -22.19
C GLU A 524 22.42 9.84 -20.76
N GLY A 525 23.69 10.12 -20.43
CA GLY A 525 24.22 9.99 -19.06
C GLY A 525 24.52 8.55 -18.57
N PRO A 526 25.12 8.42 -17.38
CA PRO A 526 25.66 7.16 -16.85
C PRO A 526 24.61 6.12 -16.43
N LYS A 527 23.31 6.46 -16.38
CA LYS A 527 22.20 5.54 -16.06
C LYS A 527 21.65 4.79 -17.27
N MET A 528 22.01 5.21 -18.48
CA MET A 528 21.54 4.62 -19.74
C MET A 528 22.53 3.60 -20.34
N CYS A 529 23.71 3.43 -19.74
CA CYS A 529 24.70 2.43 -20.14
C CYS A 529 24.16 1.00 -20.00
N ILE A 530 24.35 0.15 -21.02
CA ILE A 530 24.01 -1.29 -20.91
C ILE A 530 25.02 -2.05 -20.03
N LYS A 531 26.27 -1.61 -20.04
CA LYS A 531 27.36 -2.19 -19.25
C LYS A 531 28.36 -1.09 -18.89
N CYS A 532 28.78 -1.03 -17.64
CA CYS A 532 29.83 -0.11 -17.20
C CYS A 532 31.22 -0.58 -17.64
N ILE A 533 32.16 0.36 -17.80
CA ILE A 533 33.59 0.05 -17.89
C ILE A 533 34.17 -0.26 -16.49
N GLY A 534 33.87 0.61 -15.53
CA GLY A 534 34.22 0.47 -14.12
C GLY A 534 33.16 -0.30 -13.34
N TYR A 535 32.49 0.40 -12.41
CA TYR A 535 31.53 -0.16 -11.48
C TYR A 535 30.11 0.35 -11.74
N SER A 536 29.10 -0.40 -11.30
CA SER A 536 27.72 0.09 -11.19
C SER A 536 27.38 0.41 -9.73
N VAL A 537 26.90 1.63 -9.49
CA VAL A 537 26.43 2.16 -8.19
C VAL A 537 24.95 2.52 -8.38
N ASP A 538 24.02 1.87 -7.67
CA ASP A 538 22.57 2.13 -7.81
C ASP A 538 21.99 2.10 -9.26
N GLY A 539 22.64 1.36 -10.16
CA GLY A 539 22.28 1.31 -11.59
C GLY A 539 22.90 2.41 -12.47
N GLU A 540 23.77 3.24 -11.90
CA GLU A 540 24.56 4.27 -12.55
C GLU A 540 26.01 3.80 -12.75
N CYS A 541 26.63 4.07 -13.90
CA CYS A 541 28.00 3.65 -14.18
C CYS A 541 29.04 4.66 -13.72
N SER A 542 29.86 4.28 -12.74
CA SER A 542 30.96 5.06 -12.19
C SER A 542 32.33 4.48 -12.57
N ALA A 543 33.37 5.32 -12.57
CA ALA A 543 34.76 4.88 -12.67
C ALA A 543 35.25 4.20 -11.37
N THR A 544 34.76 4.66 -10.22
CA THR A 544 35.16 4.20 -8.87
C THR A 544 33.95 3.73 -8.06
N CYS A 545 34.18 2.78 -7.16
CA CYS A 545 33.20 2.40 -6.16
C CYS A 545 33.38 3.30 -4.91
N PRO A 546 32.32 3.96 -4.39
CA PRO A 546 32.46 4.74 -3.16
C PRO A 546 32.79 3.80 -1.98
N PRO A 547 33.90 4.02 -1.24
CA PRO A 547 34.29 3.14 -0.13
C PRO A 547 33.45 3.36 1.14
N GLU A 548 32.75 4.48 1.24
CA GLU A 548 31.71 4.70 2.24
C GLU A 548 30.38 4.13 1.74
N ARG A 549 29.68 3.38 2.61
CA ARG A 549 28.37 2.75 2.39
C ARG A 549 28.25 1.73 1.24
N TYR A 550 29.31 1.40 0.49
CA TYR A 550 29.31 0.29 -0.47
C TYR A 550 30.50 -0.66 -0.29
N TYR A 551 30.32 -1.91 -0.70
CA TYR A 551 31.38 -2.90 -0.89
C TYR A 551 31.38 -3.42 -2.34
N ILE A 552 32.54 -3.88 -2.81
CA ILE A 552 32.70 -4.40 -4.17
C ILE A 552 32.41 -5.90 -4.18
N LYS A 553 31.52 -6.33 -5.06
CA LYS A 553 31.36 -7.74 -5.45
C LYS A 553 31.04 -7.82 -6.94
N ASP A 554 31.69 -8.73 -7.68
CA ASP A 554 31.41 -8.99 -9.11
C ASP A 554 31.44 -7.73 -10.01
N LYS A 555 32.35 -6.79 -9.71
CA LYS A 555 32.45 -5.43 -10.31
C LYS A 555 31.20 -4.54 -10.16
N LYS A 556 30.34 -4.82 -9.18
CA LYS A 556 29.22 -3.98 -8.75
C LYS A 556 29.48 -3.43 -7.35
N CYS A 557 28.94 -2.25 -7.09
CA CYS A 557 28.91 -1.64 -5.76
C CYS A 557 27.60 -2.05 -5.08
N HIS A 558 27.71 -2.94 -4.11
CA HIS A 558 26.59 -3.36 -3.29
C HIS A 558 26.53 -2.48 -2.04
N LYS A 559 25.35 -1.99 -1.67
CA LYS A 559 25.18 -1.21 -0.45
C LYS A 559 25.52 -2.06 0.78
N CYS A 560 26.24 -1.47 1.71
CA CYS A 560 26.41 -2.00 3.05
C CYS A 560 25.07 -2.10 3.79
N HIS A 561 25.04 -2.86 4.89
CA HIS A 561 23.96 -2.76 5.87
C HIS A 561 23.78 -1.29 6.31
N PRO A 562 22.55 -0.76 6.51
CA PRO A 562 22.33 0.66 6.83
C PRO A 562 23.04 1.17 8.09
N GLN A 563 23.47 0.28 8.99
CA GLN A 563 24.22 0.61 10.20
C GLN A 563 25.75 0.59 10.03
N CYS A 564 26.27 0.28 8.83
CA CYS A 564 27.70 0.42 8.53
C CYS A 564 28.02 1.81 7.98
N LYS A 565 29.15 2.41 8.40
CA LYS A 565 29.81 3.49 7.67
C LYS A 565 30.61 2.95 6.47
N SER A 566 31.30 1.83 6.66
CA SER A 566 32.00 1.05 5.63
C SER A 566 31.91 -0.45 5.97
N CYS A 567 32.02 -1.33 4.97
CA CYS A 567 31.82 -2.76 5.13
C CYS A 567 32.61 -3.60 4.12
N ASN A 568 32.69 -4.91 4.34
CA ASN A 568 33.14 -5.89 3.35
C ASN A 568 32.03 -6.88 2.91
N GLY A 569 30.78 -6.66 3.34
CA GLY A 569 29.64 -7.52 3.06
C GLY A 569 28.29 -6.89 3.44
N PRO A 570 27.17 -7.61 3.23
CA PRO A 570 25.82 -7.07 3.29
C PRO A 570 25.21 -6.98 4.71
N THR A 571 25.76 -7.64 5.72
CA THR A 571 25.12 -7.76 7.05
C THR A 571 25.67 -6.76 8.07
N ALA A 572 24.95 -6.58 9.18
CA ALA A 572 25.38 -5.78 10.33
C ALA A 572 26.71 -6.23 10.97
N ARG A 573 27.17 -7.45 10.65
CA ARG A 573 28.43 -8.07 11.14
C ARG A 573 29.60 -7.93 10.16
N ASP A 574 29.31 -7.50 8.93
CA ASP A 574 30.31 -7.28 7.88
C ASP A 574 30.75 -5.80 7.82
N CYS A 575 30.27 -4.98 8.76
CA CYS A 575 30.70 -3.59 8.91
C CYS A 575 32.14 -3.51 9.44
N ILE A 576 32.98 -2.73 8.75
CA ILE A 576 34.34 -2.38 9.20
C ILE A 576 34.25 -1.27 10.25
N ALA A 577 33.31 -0.33 10.08
CA ALA A 577 32.96 0.70 11.05
C ALA A 577 31.44 0.89 11.09
N CYS A 578 30.89 1.14 12.28
CA CYS A 578 29.47 1.42 12.46
C CYS A 578 29.13 2.89 12.17
N MET A 579 27.88 3.14 11.77
CA MET A 579 27.30 4.48 11.71
C MET A 579 26.96 5.02 13.10
N ASN A 580 26.40 4.13 13.94
CA ASN A 580 25.93 4.42 15.29
C ASN A 580 26.72 3.55 16.31
N VAL A 581 26.05 2.60 16.98
CA VAL A 581 26.64 1.77 18.04
C VAL A 581 26.98 0.35 17.56
N ARG A 582 27.86 -0.34 18.31
CA ARG A 582 28.22 -1.76 18.13
C ARG A 582 27.92 -2.58 19.37
N ILE A 583 27.49 -3.83 19.20
CA ILE A 583 27.41 -4.84 20.28
C ILE A 583 28.31 -6.03 19.95
N GLN A 584 28.83 -6.72 20.97
CA GLN A 584 29.58 -7.95 20.78
C GLN A 584 28.67 -9.17 20.99
N GLN A 585 28.51 -10.00 19.96
CA GLN A 585 27.79 -11.26 20.05
C GLN A 585 28.69 -12.42 19.61
N ARG A 586 28.88 -13.44 20.47
CA ARG A 586 29.64 -14.66 20.17
C ARG A 586 31.00 -14.37 19.52
N ASN A 587 31.77 -13.47 20.13
CA ASN A 587 33.09 -12.99 19.69
C ASN A 587 33.14 -12.23 18.34
N LYS A 588 32.01 -11.78 17.79
CA LYS A 588 31.95 -10.85 16.65
C LYS A 588 31.25 -9.54 17.02
N TRP A 589 31.62 -8.46 16.35
CA TRP A 589 30.93 -7.16 16.46
C TRP A 589 29.75 -7.08 15.50
N GLU A 590 28.71 -6.37 15.90
CA GLU A 590 27.49 -6.15 15.10
C GLU A 590 26.99 -4.71 15.29
N CYS A 591 26.80 -3.98 14.18
CA CYS A 591 26.37 -2.58 14.21
C CYS A 591 24.85 -2.43 14.28
N MET A 592 24.37 -1.61 15.22
CA MET A 592 22.95 -1.38 15.49
C MET A 592 22.64 0.12 15.53
N MET A 593 21.36 0.47 15.39
CA MET A 593 20.90 1.87 15.48
C MET A 593 21.00 2.40 16.91
N GLU A 594 20.58 1.60 17.88
CA GLU A 594 20.57 1.88 19.32
C GLU A 594 20.95 0.61 20.09
N CYS A 595 21.37 0.73 21.35
CA CYS A 595 21.60 -0.42 22.21
C CYS A 595 20.27 -0.99 22.74
N PRO A 596 20.14 -2.33 22.91
CA PRO A 596 18.96 -2.92 23.55
C PRO A 596 18.86 -2.48 25.01
N LYS A 597 17.66 -2.49 25.61
CA LYS A 597 17.40 -2.12 27.01
C LYS A 597 18.21 -2.89 28.07
N THR A 598 18.89 -3.98 27.69
CA THR A 598 19.82 -4.71 28.56
C THR A 598 21.25 -4.14 28.55
N HIS A 599 21.53 -3.08 27.79
CA HIS A 599 22.84 -2.47 27.59
C HIS A 599 22.76 -0.93 27.64
N TYR A 600 23.87 -0.27 28.00
CA TYR A 600 24.06 1.18 27.86
C TYR A 600 25.13 1.49 26.79
N VAL A 601 25.17 2.74 26.34
CA VAL A 601 26.16 3.25 25.39
C VAL A 601 27.41 3.73 26.15
N ASP A 602 28.58 3.18 25.80
CA ASP A 602 29.89 3.67 26.20
C ASP A 602 30.74 3.98 24.94
N GLY A 603 30.98 5.27 24.69
CA GLY A 603 31.46 5.74 23.39
C GLY A 603 30.50 5.33 22.26
N ASN A 604 30.93 4.40 21.41
CA ASN A 604 30.11 3.76 20.37
C ASN A 604 29.79 2.28 20.67
N THR A 605 30.04 1.79 21.89
CA THR A 605 29.91 0.36 22.25
C THR A 605 28.74 0.14 23.21
N CYS A 606 27.89 -0.85 22.92
CA CYS A 606 26.88 -1.33 23.85
C CYS A 606 27.52 -2.24 24.90
N LEU A 607 27.54 -1.80 26.16
CA LEU A 607 28.01 -2.58 27.31
C LEU A 607 26.81 -3.03 28.16
N PRO A 608 26.82 -4.24 28.75
CA PRO A 608 25.67 -4.75 29.48
C PRO A 608 25.36 -3.92 30.73
N CYS A 609 24.07 -3.65 30.95
CA CYS A 609 23.55 -3.13 32.21
C CYS A 609 23.75 -4.13 33.36
N ASN A 610 23.56 -3.67 34.59
CA ASN A 610 23.27 -4.60 35.67
C ASN A 610 21.93 -5.33 35.41
N VAL A 611 21.83 -6.60 35.81
CA VAL A 611 20.63 -7.44 35.64
C VAL A 611 19.37 -6.84 36.29
N ALA A 612 19.52 -6.05 37.36
CA ALA A 612 18.41 -5.33 38.00
C ALA A 612 17.77 -4.27 37.09
N CYS A 613 18.50 -3.75 36.09
CA CYS A 613 18.05 -2.69 35.18
C CYS A 613 17.32 -3.21 33.92
N TYR A 614 17.47 -4.49 33.58
CA TYR A 614 17.10 -5.03 32.24
C TYR A 614 15.65 -4.75 31.80
N ASN A 615 14.72 -4.59 32.75
CA ASN A 615 13.32 -4.28 32.46
C ASN A 615 13.08 -2.85 31.93
N PHE A 616 13.96 -1.90 32.26
CA PHE A 616 13.73 -0.46 32.03
C PHE A 616 14.92 0.31 31.42
N GLY A 617 16.07 -0.35 31.22
CA GLY A 617 17.28 0.29 30.71
C GLY A 617 18.18 0.87 31.80
N CYS A 618 19.40 1.23 31.40
CA CYS A 618 20.39 1.88 32.26
C CYS A 618 21.18 2.95 31.49
N THR A 619 21.90 3.79 32.24
CA THR A 619 22.90 4.74 31.75
C THR A 619 24.32 4.38 32.21
N GLY A 620 24.52 3.18 32.74
CA GLY A 620 25.81 2.65 33.19
C GLY A 620 25.68 1.28 33.87
N ALA A 621 26.82 0.68 34.19
CA ALA A 621 26.89 -0.68 34.74
C ALA A 621 26.42 -0.85 36.20
N SER A 622 26.11 0.24 36.91
CA SER A 622 25.66 0.19 38.31
C SER A 622 24.20 -0.25 38.45
N ASN A 623 23.81 -0.74 39.63
CA ASN A 623 22.42 -1.00 39.98
C ASN A 623 21.76 0.12 40.82
N ILE A 624 22.41 1.26 41.03
CA ILE A 624 21.73 2.44 41.59
C ILE A 624 20.64 2.94 40.64
N LEU A 625 19.57 3.53 41.17
CA LEU A 625 18.60 4.27 40.38
C LEU A 625 19.21 5.60 39.89
N GLY A 626 19.07 5.91 38.60
CA GLY A 626 19.48 7.18 37.99
C GLY A 626 20.78 7.10 37.19
N LYS A 627 21.48 8.23 37.09
CA LYS A 627 22.65 8.40 36.20
C LYS A 627 23.79 7.45 36.58
N GLY A 628 24.28 6.68 35.61
CA GLY A 628 25.33 5.67 35.78
C GLY A 628 24.81 4.30 36.25
N GLY A 629 23.49 4.16 36.46
CA GLY A 629 22.82 2.90 36.77
C GLY A 629 21.47 2.79 36.07
N CYS A 630 20.49 2.14 36.70
CA CYS A 630 19.19 1.84 36.10
C CYS A 630 18.31 3.09 35.91
N ASN A 631 17.60 3.19 34.79
CA ASN A 631 16.67 4.30 34.51
C ASN A 631 15.45 4.27 35.44
N LYS A 632 15.00 3.06 35.80
CA LYS A 632 13.91 2.76 36.73
C LYS A 632 14.18 1.39 37.36
N CYS A 633 13.86 1.21 38.62
CA CYS A 633 13.95 -0.11 39.26
C CYS A 633 12.68 -0.93 39.02
N LYS A 634 12.79 -2.27 38.88
CA LYS A 634 11.62 -3.15 39.06
C LYS A 634 11.30 -3.33 40.54
N HIS A 635 12.34 -3.65 41.31
CA HIS A 635 12.34 -3.71 42.76
C HIS A 635 13.53 -2.90 43.28
N ALA A 636 13.47 -2.35 44.49
CA ALA A 636 14.58 -1.59 45.06
C ALA A 636 14.76 -1.82 46.56
N LYS A 637 15.96 -1.60 47.11
CA LYS A 637 16.11 -1.27 48.53
C LYS A 637 15.66 0.18 48.73
N ARG A 638 14.77 0.45 49.70
CA ARG A 638 14.50 1.83 50.09
C ARG A 638 15.80 2.48 50.58
N SER A 639 16.00 3.74 50.21
CA SER A 639 17.27 4.43 50.41
C SER A 639 17.39 5.04 51.80
N ASP A 640 18.57 4.92 52.40
CA ASP A 640 18.93 5.68 53.58
C ASP A 640 19.10 7.19 53.21
N SER A 641 18.84 8.08 54.16
CA SER A 641 18.78 9.54 53.97
C SER A 641 19.92 10.11 53.11
N GLY A 642 19.59 10.65 51.93
CA GLY A 642 20.52 11.33 51.03
C GLY A 642 21.24 10.43 49.99
N LYS A 643 20.99 9.13 49.95
CA LYS A 643 21.49 8.23 48.88
C LYS A 643 20.42 7.99 47.80
N LEU A 644 20.83 7.47 46.64
CA LEU A 644 19.93 6.92 45.62
C LEU A 644 19.56 5.47 45.95
N PRO A 645 18.30 5.03 45.74
CA PRO A 645 17.88 3.66 46.02
C PRO A 645 18.57 2.65 45.10
N LEU A 646 18.78 1.45 45.62
CA LEU A 646 19.51 0.37 44.96
C LEU A 646 18.52 -0.58 44.27
N CYS A 647 18.54 -0.68 42.95
CA CYS A 647 17.69 -1.63 42.24
C CYS A 647 18.12 -3.08 42.50
N LEU A 648 17.11 -3.94 42.65
CA LEU A 648 17.23 -5.35 43.01
C LEU A 648 16.62 -6.24 41.92
N TYR A 649 17.15 -7.46 41.79
CA TYR A 649 16.67 -8.46 40.84
C TYR A 649 16.02 -9.63 41.57
N ALA A 650 14.85 -10.09 41.12
CA ALA A 650 14.16 -11.25 41.67
C ALA A 650 14.38 -12.46 40.74
N THR A 651 14.78 -13.59 41.31
CA THR A 651 14.96 -14.87 40.60
C THR A 651 13.67 -15.71 40.59
N GLY A 652 12.84 -15.55 41.63
CA GLY A 652 11.58 -16.27 41.82
C GLY A 652 10.37 -15.34 41.90
N LYS A 653 9.67 -15.35 43.03
CA LYS A 653 8.44 -14.56 43.24
C LYS A 653 8.80 -13.12 43.60
N PRO A 654 8.15 -12.09 43.04
CA PRO A 654 8.42 -10.68 43.34
C PRO A 654 8.48 -10.30 44.83
N LYS A 655 7.65 -10.92 45.68
CA LYS A 655 7.62 -10.67 47.13
C LYS A 655 8.85 -11.20 47.89
N ASP A 656 9.61 -12.10 47.29
CA ASP A 656 10.81 -12.69 47.90
C ASP A 656 12.08 -11.88 47.59
N VAL A 657 12.01 -10.82 46.79
CA VAL A 657 13.17 -10.07 46.25
C VAL A 657 14.16 -9.59 47.31
N CYS A 658 13.71 -9.21 48.51
CA CYS A 658 14.62 -8.81 49.59
C CYS A 658 15.49 -10.00 50.05
N ARG A 659 14.91 -11.21 50.12
CA ARG A 659 15.63 -12.44 50.45
C ARG A 659 16.53 -12.89 49.30
N ASP A 660 16.07 -12.81 48.05
CA ASP A 660 16.89 -13.10 46.85
C ASP A 660 18.16 -12.23 46.78
N ASN A 661 18.15 -11.04 47.39
CA ASN A 661 19.28 -10.11 47.45
C ASN A 661 19.96 -10.06 48.84
N ASN A 662 19.79 -11.10 49.68
CA ASN A 662 20.38 -11.25 51.02
C ASN A 662 20.02 -10.17 52.06
N LEU A 663 18.96 -9.39 51.84
CA LEU A 663 18.48 -8.34 52.75
C LEU A 663 17.59 -8.93 53.88
N ILE A 664 18.18 -9.77 54.74
CA ILE A 664 17.46 -10.56 55.78
C ILE A 664 16.66 -9.70 56.77
N ARG A 665 17.13 -8.47 57.04
CA ARG A 665 16.46 -7.47 57.89
C ARG A 665 15.39 -6.62 57.17
N TYR A 666 15.05 -6.96 55.92
CA TYR A 666 14.12 -6.19 55.11
C TYR A 666 12.97 -7.05 54.58
N TYR A 667 11.79 -6.46 54.45
CA TYR A 667 10.60 -7.09 53.87
C TYR A 667 10.13 -6.33 52.63
N ALA A 668 9.50 -7.03 51.68
CA ALA A 668 8.96 -6.42 50.47
C ALA A 668 7.63 -5.70 50.77
N THR A 669 7.64 -4.37 50.68
CA THR A 669 6.44 -3.52 50.62
C THR A 669 6.09 -3.17 49.17
N ALA A 670 4.85 -2.77 48.91
CA ALA A 670 4.49 -2.17 47.63
C ALA A 670 5.19 -0.82 47.43
N SER A 671 5.55 -0.48 46.19
CA SER A 671 6.26 0.76 45.88
C SER A 671 5.53 2.02 46.38
N SER A 672 6.26 2.91 47.03
CA SER A 672 5.78 4.26 47.39
C SER A 672 5.82 5.25 46.23
N ASN A 673 6.52 4.93 45.14
CA ASN A 673 6.64 5.77 43.96
C ASN A 673 6.78 4.90 42.69
N GLU A 674 5.64 4.58 42.09
CA GLU A 674 5.54 3.76 40.88
C GLU A 674 6.29 4.34 39.67
N MET A 675 6.62 5.64 39.66
CA MET A 675 7.43 6.24 38.59
C MET A 675 8.90 5.79 38.67
N LEU A 676 9.43 5.54 39.88
CA LEU A 676 10.84 5.22 40.14
C LEU A 676 11.09 3.73 40.44
N VAL A 677 10.15 3.06 41.12
CA VAL A 677 10.23 1.62 41.44
C VAL A 677 8.90 0.97 41.06
N ALA A 678 8.92 -0.02 40.17
CA ALA A 678 7.71 -0.49 39.49
C ALA A 678 6.78 -1.38 40.33
N GLU A 679 7.31 -2.22 41.24
CA GLU A 679 6.50 -3.17 42.00
C GLU A 679 6.76 -3.13 43.52
N PHE A 680 7.99 -3.42 43.97
CA PHE A 680 8.28 -3.63 45.40
C PHE A 680 9.52 -2.87 45.88
N GLU A 681 9.42 -2.26 47.06
CA GLU A 681 10.55 -1.71 47.81
C GLU A 681 10.86 -2.61 49.03
N CYS A 682 12.14 -2.78 49.36
CA CYS A 682 12.56 -3.47 50.57
C CYS A 682 12.69 -2.46 51.72
N ASP A 683 11.75 -2.55 52.67
CA ASP A 683 11.68 -1.74 53.89
C ASP A 683 12.30 -2.49 55.07
N GLU A 684 12.95 -1.76 55.98
CA GLU A 684 13.61 -2.36 57.14
C GLU A 684 12.59 -2.83 58.19
N CYS A 685 12.88 -3.95 58.85
CA CYS A 685 12.10 -4.45 59.95
C CYS A 685 12.17 -3.51 61.18
N SER A 686 11.19 -3.64 62.08
CA SER A 686 11.25 -3.02 63.43
C SER A 686 12.54 -3.44 64.14
N GLU A 687 13.16 -2.57 64.94
CA GLU A 687 14.45 -2.83 65.60
C GLU A 687 14.44 -4.10 66.49
N GLU A 688 13.26 -4.46 67.01
CA GLU A 688 13.02 -5.68 67.78
C GLU A 688 13.12 -6.99 66.96
N CYS A 689 13.19 -6.90 65.64
CA CYS A 689 13.12 -8.03 64.71
C CYS A 689 14.45 -8.25 63.97
N LEU A 690 15.00 -9.47 64.06
CA LEU A 690 16.16 -9.91 63.26
C LEU A 690 15.78 -10.19 61.79
N SER A 691 14.52 -10.57 61.56
CA SER A 691 13.89 -10.74 60.26
C SER A 691 12.37 -10.59 60.42
N CYS A 692 11.65 -10.27 59.34
CA CYS A 692 10.20 -10.06 59.34
C CYS A 692 9.60 -10.22 57.93
N SER A 693 8.27 -10.15 57.83
CA SER A 693 7.49 -10.10 56.59
C SER A 693 6.53 -8.90 56.55
N GLY A 694 6.82 -7.85 57.31
CA GLY A 694 5.99 -6.66 57.49
C GLY A 694 6.46 -5.82 58.68
N TYR A 695 6.05 -4.55 58.74
CA TYR A 695 6.45 -3.63 59.81
C TYR A 695 5.81 -3.95 61.17
N GLY A 696 6.58 -3.79 62.25
CA GLY A 696 6.14 -3.94 63.64
C GLY A 696 6.34 -5.36 64.22
N THR A 697 6.20 -5.50 65.53
CA THR A 697 6.92 -6.54 66.29
C THR A 697 6.21 -7.89 66.50
N SER A 698 5.02 -8.11 65.94
CA SER A 698 4.28 -9.38 66.17
C SER A 698 4.93 -10.58 65.47
N VAL A 699 5.23 -11.62 66.25
CA VAL A 699 5.79 -12.89 65.76
C VAL A 699 4.79 -13.58 64.81
N LYS A 700 3.50 -13.55 65.14
CA LYS A 700 2.46 -14.24 64.38
C LYS A 700 2.07 -13.48 63.10
N ARG A 701 1.81 -12.18 63.22
CA ARG A 701 1.26 -11.32 62.15
C ARG A 701 2.32 -10.82 61.17
N HIS A 702 3.52 -10.47 61.65
CA HIS A 702 4.58 -9.89 60.82
C HIS A 702 5.80 -10.80 60.69
N LYS A 703 5.72 -12.05 61.17
CA LYS A 703 6.83 -13.03 61.18
C LYS A 703 8.12 -12.48 61.79
N CYS A 704 7.98 -11.57 62.76
CA CYS A 704 9.09 -10.95 63.47
C CYS A 704 9.85 -12.03 64.27
N THR A 705 11.10 -12.28 63.89
CA THR A 705 12.02 -13.13 64.67
C THR A 705 12.68 -12.25 65.73
N CYS A 706 12.34 -12.43 67.01
CA CYS A 706 12.79 -11.50 68.06
C CYS A 706 14.32 -11.40 68.16
N ALA A 707 14.85 -10.19 68.16
CA ALA A 707 16.27 -9.90 68.34
C ALA A 707 16.69 -9.79 69.83
N HIS A 708 15.73 -9.52 70.74
CA HIS A 708 15.99 -9.25 72.17
C HIS A 708 15.10 -10.05 73.13
N TYR A 709 13.82 -9.69 73.26
CA TYR A 709 12.86 -10.36 74.14
C TYR A 709 11.59 -10.76 73.36
N LEU A 710 11.01 -11.90 73.74
CA LEU A 710 9.66 -12.32 73.36
C LEU A 710 8.68 -11.97 74.49
N THR A 711 7.64 -11.20 74.20
CA THR A 711 6.55 -10.91 75.13
C THR A 711 5.33 -11.77 74.77
N LYS A 712 5.03 -12.75 75.63
CA LYS A 712 3.89 -13.66 75.53
C LYS A 712 2.59 -13.03 76.02
N THR A 713 1.49 -13.43 75.39
CA THR A 713 0.16 -12.85 75.57
C THR A 713 -0.92 -13.93 75.70
N VAL A 714 -1.92 -13.71 76.57
CA VAL A 714 -3.03 -14.65 76.77
C VAL A 714 -3.85 -14.86 75.48
N SER A 715 -3.91 -13.84 74.61
CA SER A 715 -4.57 -13.90 73.30
C SER A 715 -3.71 -14.45 72.16
N ASN A 716 -2.53 -15.02 72.45
CA ASN A 716 -1.68 -15.73 71.48
C ASN A 716 -1.25 -14.84 70.28
N ASN A 717 -1.03 -13.55 70.58
CA ASN A 717 -0.64 -12.45 69.69
C ASN A 717 0.76 -11.94 70.04
N ASP A 718 1.67 -12.87 70.32
CA ASP A 718 2.98 -12.58 70.90
C ASP A 718 3.83 -11.67 70.02
N TYR A 719 4.64 -10.85 70.69
CA TYR A 719 5.37 -9.76 70.04
C TYR A 719 6.74 -9.53 70.67
N CYS A 720 7.68 -9.04 69.87
CA CYS A 720 9.06 -8.81 70.29
C CYS A 720 9.22 -7.43 70.95
N THR A 721 10.17 -7.33 71.88
CA THR A 721 10.51 -6.09 72.59
C THR A 721 12.02 -5.97 72.82
N MET A 722 12.53 -4.73 72.89
CA MET A 722 13.94 -4.48 73.28
C MET A 722 14.20 -4.76 74.77
N LYS A 723 13.15 -4.68 75.60
CA LYS A 723 13.11 -4.99 77.04
C LYS A 723 11.67 -5.35 77.45
N CYS A 724 11.48 -6.14 78.49
CA CYS A 724 10.15 -6.31 79.10
C CYS A 724 9.58 -4.93 79.49
N LYS A 725 8.29 -4.72 79.24
CA LYS A 725 7.54 -3.50 79.60
C LYS A 725 7.00 -3.63 81.04
N MET A 726 6.64 -2.52 81.68
CA MET A 726 6.12 -2.55 83.06
C MET A 726 4.80 -3.34 83.21
N ASP A 727 4.02 -3.48 82.14
CA ASP A 727 2.82 -4.33 82.08
C ASP A 727 3.12 -5.82 81.82
N SER A 728 4.39 -6.24 82.00
CA SER A 728 4.87 -7.61 81.86
C SER A 728 5.98 -7.92 82.88
N PHE A 729 6.05 -9.17 83.34
CA PHE A 729 7.15 -9.66 84.19
C PHE A 729 8.13 -10.50 83.37
N MET A 730 9.39 -10.55 83.80
CA MET A 730 10.42 -11.35 83.14
C MET A 730 10.33 -12.81 83.61
N VAL A 731 10.02 -13.72 82.68
CA VAL A 731 10.00 -15.17 82.89
C VAL A 731 11.41 -15.75 82.73
N ARG A 732 12.17 -15.24 81.75
CA ARG A 732 13.54 -15.70 81.46
C ARG A 732 14.45 -14.51 81.10
N PRO A 733 15.60 -14.33 81.77
CA PRO A 733 16.59 -13.34 81.34
C PRO A 733 17.23 -13.74 80.02
N ARG A 734 17.58 -12.74 79.19
CA ARG A 734 18.36 -12.96 77.97
C ARG A 734 19.75 -13.49 78.35
N SER A 735 20.22 -14.54 77.68
CA SER A 735 21.59 -15.04 77.84
C SER A 735 22.22 -15.31 76.48
N GLY A 736 23.25 -14.53 76.12
CA GLY A 736 24.00 -14.63 74.87
C GLY A 736 23.12 -14.72 73.61
N SER A 737 23.08 -15.93 73.04
CA SER A 737 22.32 -16.30 71.84
C SER A 737 20.83 -16.60 72.09
N THR A 738 20.41 -16.84 73.33
CA THR A 738 18.99 -17.05 73.67
C THR A 738 18.30 -15.73 73.99
N ILE A 739 17.17 -15.48 73.34
CA ILE A 739 16.29 -14.36 73.64
C ILE A 739 15.73 -14.44 75.07
N GLY A 740 15.45 -13.29 75.67
CA GLY A 740 14.71 -13.25 76.93
C GLY A 740 13.20 -13.45 76.71
N GLU A 741 12.47 -13.73 77.79
CA GLU A 741 11.06 -14.06 77.75
C GLU A 741 10.30 -13.28 78.83
N CYS A 742 9.21 -12.63 78.44
CA CYS A 742 8.34 -11.86 79.32
C CYS A 742 6.90 -12.37 79.18
N GLU A 743 6.11 -12.42 80.26
CA GLU A 743 4.66 -12.66 80.20
C GLU A 743 3.91 -11.43 80.72
N ARG A 744 2.74 -11.14 80.12
CA ARG A 744 1.88 -10.03 80.55
C ARG A 744 1.38 -10.24 81.99
N CYS A 745 1.28 -9.16 82.75
CA CYS A 745 0.60 -9.16 84.05
C CYS A 745 -0.90 -9.50 83.92
N ASP A 746 -1.48 -9.99 85.02
CA ASP A 746 -2.93 -10.18 85.18
C ASP A 746 -3.69 -8.85 84.94
N GLU A 747 -4.90 -8.90 84.38
CA GLU A 747 -5.71 -7.72 84.08
C GLU A 747 -6.25 -7.01 85.35
N LEU A 748 -6.18 -7.68 86.50
CA LEU A 748 -6.46 -7.10 87.81
C LEU A 748 -5.24 -6.38 88.42
N CYS A 749 -4.05 -6.46 87.81
CA CYS A 749 -2.86 -5.71 88.21
C CYS A 749 -2.85 -4.27 87.68
N ASP A 750 -2.34 -3.33 88.46
CA ASP A 750 -2.06 -1.97 87.99
C ASP A 750 -0.83 -1.98 87.06
N PHE A 751 -1.08 -1.88 85.75
CA PHE A 751 -0.05 -1.90 84.70
C PHE A 751 1.00 -0.79 84.81
N SER A 752 0.80 0.24 85.66
CA SER A 752 1.82 1.27 85.94
C SER A 752 2.85 0.82 87.00
N MET A 753 2.46 -0.09 87.90
CA MET A 753 3.28 -0.60 89.01
C MET A 753 3.79 -2.03 88.77
N GLY A 754 3.25 -2.71 87.75
CA GLY A 754 3.68 -4.02 87.28
C GLY A 754 3.31 -5.18 88.19
N CYS A 755 4.01 -6.30 87.99
CA CYS A 755 3.77 -7.56 88.69
C CYS A 755 5.05 -8.42 88.77
N THR A 756 5.01 -9.45 89.61
CA THR A 756 6.08 -10.44 89.79
C THR A 756 5.72 -11.82 89.19
N GLY A 757 4.55 -11.94 88.58
CA GLY A 757 3.99 -13.20 88.10
C GLY A 757 2.60 -13.01 87.49
N ARG A 758 2.03 -14.09 86.95
CA ARG A 758 0.83 -14.06 86.10
C ARG A 758 -0.52 -14.07 86.84
N SER A 759 -0.54 -14.35 88.14
CA SER A 759 -1.79 -14.33 88.92
C SER A 759 -2.11 -12.92 89.41
N SER A 760 -3.40 -12.62 89.58
CA SER A 760 -3.93 -11.50 90.37
C SER A 760 -3.39 -11.42 91.82
N THR A 761 -2.69 -12.45 92.29
CA THR A 761 -1.96 -12.48 93.57
C THR A 761 -0.46 -12.14 93.48
N ASN A 762 0.05 -11.81 92.28
CA ASN A 762 1.43 -11.39 92.03
C ASN A 762 1.54 -9.92 91.58
N CYS A 763 0.44 -9.18 91.57
CA CYS A 763 0.41 -7.76 91.25
C CYS A 763 1.15 -6.92 92.31
N THR A 764 1.94 -5.93 91.89
CA THR A 764 2.56 -4.97 92.84
C THR A 764 1.52 -4.05 93.46
N ARG A 765 0.45 -3.73 92.72
CA ARG A 765 -0.76 -3.02 93.17
C ARG A 765 -1.96 -3.48 92.35
N CYS A 766 -3.18 -3.42 92.91
CA CYS A 766 -4.40 -3.78 92.20
C CYS A 766 -4.95 -2.65 91.33
N ALA A 767 -5.52 -2.98 90.17
CA ALA A 767 -6.13 -2.01 89.27
C ALA A 767 -7.49 -1.50 89.77
N LYS A 768 -8.32 -2.39 90.35
CA LYS A 768 -9.71 -2.11 90.77
C LYS A 768 -9.89 -2.16 92.28
N ALA A 769 -9.86 -3.37 92.86
CA ALA A 769 -9.98 -3.63 94.30
C ALA A 769 -8.98 -4.72 94.73
N GLY A 770 -8.72 -4.84 96.03
CA GLY A 770 -7.86 -5.90 96.56
C GLY A 770 -8.05 -6.18 98.04
N ILE A 771 -7.67 -7.39 98.44
CA ILE A 771 -7.62 -7.82 99.84
C ILE A 771 -6.19 -8.23 100.18
N SER A 772 -5.68 -7.72 101.30
CA SER A 772 -4.41 -8.14 101.89
C SER A 772 -4.67 -9.10 103.05
N LYS A 773 -4.33 -10.38 102.89
CA LYS A 773 -4.36 -11.37 103.97
C LYS A 773 -2.94 -11.90 104.19
N GLY A 774 -2.29 -11.44 105.26
CA GLY A 774 -0.97 -11.90 105.70
C GLY A 774 0.14 -11.70 104.65
N ASN A 775 0.47 -10.44 104.35
CA ASN A 775 1.45 -10.04 103.31
C ASN A 775 1.17 -10.52 101.87
N LYS A 776 0.07 -11.24 101.61
CA LYS A 776 -0.36 -11.59 100.26
C LYS A 776 -1.53 -10.72 99.81
N LEU A 777 -1.24 -9.82 98.87
CA LEU A 777 -2.25 -9.05 98.14
C LEU A 777 -2.96 -9.97 97.13
N THR A 778 -4.28 -9.91 97.09
CA THR A 778 -5.13 -10.59 96.10
C THR A 778 -6.02 -9.57 95.42
N CYS A 779 -5.81 -9.33 94.13
CA CYS A 779 -6.58 -8.37 93.37
C CYS A 779 -7.90 -8.96 92.86
N LEU A 780 -8.95 -8.14 92.89
CA LEU A 780 -10.35 -8.49 92.65
C LEU A 780 -11.02 -7.43 91.77
N GLU A 781 -12.14 -7.80 91.13
CA GLU A 781 -12.96 -6.87 90.35
C GLU A 781 -13.66 -5.81 91.22
N ARG A 782 -14.09 -6.20 92.42
CA ARG A 782 -14.83 -5.41 93.42
C ARG A 782 -14.49 -5.92 94.82
N CYS A 783 -14.80 -5.13 95.85
CA CYS A 783 -14.77 -5.60 97.22
C CYS A 783 -15.93 -6.57 97.51
N PRO A 784 -15.72 -7.63 98.30
CA PRO A 784 -16.79 -8.50 98.78
C PRO A 784 -17.61 -7.85 99.91
N ASP A 785 -18.80 -8.38 100.15
CA ASP A 785 -19.81 -7.80 101.04
C ASP A 785 -19.42 -7.79 102.53
N ASP A 786 -18.38 -8.55 102.93
CA ASP A 786 -17.82 -8.53 104.29
C ASP A 786 -16.80 -7.38 104.51
N HIS A 787 -16.32 -6.73 103.43
CA HIS A 787 -15.40 -5.59 103.46
C HIS A 787 -15.83 -4.51 102.42
N PRO A 788 -17.04 -3.93 102.50
CA PRO A 788 -17.64 -3.19 101.39
C PRO A 788 -17.05 -1.79 101.13
N PHE A 789 -16.20 -1.26 102.00
CA PHE A 789 -15.65 0.11 101.90
C PHE A 789 -14.24 0.08 101.30
N ILE A 790 -13.94 0.87 100.25
CA ILE A 790 -12.65 0.88 99.57
C ILE A 790 -11.84 2.16 99.86
N ALA A 791 -10.55 2.02 100.13
CA ALA A 791 -9.62 3.14 100.37
C ALA A 791 -8.84 3.55 99.09
N GLU A 792 -8.11 4.67 99.12
CA GLU A 792 -7.34 5.20 97.97
C GLU A 792 -6.22 4.27 97.46
N ASP A 793 -5.68 3.40 98.33
CA ASP A 793 -4.74 2.35 97.95
C ASP A 793 -5.38 1.24 97.09
N LYS A 794 -6.73 1.19 97.09
CA LYS A 794 -7.65 0.21 96.51
C LYS A 794 -7.85 -1.07 97.34
N ILE A 795 -7.57 -1.02 98.64
CA ILE A 795 -7.82 -2.12 99.58
C ILE A 795 -9.23 -1.99 100.20
N CYS A 796 -9.85 -3.14 100.47
CA CYS A 796 -11.19 -3.29 101.01
C CYS A 796 -11.21 -3.36 102.56
N HIS A 797 -12.13 -2.64 103.20
CA HIS A 797 -12.24 -2.43 104.64
C HIS A 797 -13.70 -2.59 105.15
N VAL A 798 -13.85 -2.80 106.46
CA VAL A 798 -15.12 -3.18 107.12
C VAL A 798 -15.95 -1.97 107.61
N THR A 799 -15.35 -0.78 107.74
CA THR A 799 -15.99 0.39 108.37
C THR A 799 -15.80 1.68 107.56
N ASP A 800 -16.88 2.46 107.42
CA ASP A 800 -16.89 3.78 106.76
C ASP A 800 -16.03 4.82 107.51
N PRO A 801 -15.05 5.47 106.85
CA PRO A 801 -14.17 6.46 107.47
C PRO A 801 -14.56 7.93 107.20
N THR A 802 -15.81 8.26 106.82
CA THR A 802 -16.17 9.61 106.32
C THR A 802 -17.36 10.33 106.99
N ALA A 803 -17.14 10.95 108.17
CA ALA A 803 -18.15 11.84 108.77
C ALA A 803 -17.61 12.96 109.70
N TYR A 804 -17.12 14.09 109.16
CA TYR A 804 -17.37 15.45 109.70
C TYR A 804 -16.83 16.55 108.75
N ALA A 805 -17.28 17.80 108.97
CA ALA A 805 -16.87 19.07 108.32
C ALA A 805 -17.49 19.42 106.94
N LEU A 806 -18.60 20.19 106.98
CA LEU A 806 -19.18 20.90 105.84
C LEU A 806 -19.58 22.33 106.24
N LYS A 807 -18.94 23.36 105.66
CA LYS A 807 -19.62 24.55 105.08
C LYS A 807 -18.67 25.60 104.48
N ASN A 808 -19.22 26.33 103.50
CA ASN A 808 -18.77 27.63 102.95
C ASN A 808 -17.35 27.62 102.33
N VAL A 809 -17.14 27.66 101.01
CA VAL A 809 -17.94 28.22 99.90
C VAL A 809 -18.25 29.71 100.07
N LEU A 810 -17.23 30.56 99.88
CA LEU A 810 -17.43 32.00 99.62
C LEU A 810 -16.35 32.66 98.72
N CYS A 811 -15.48 31.88 98.06
CA CYS A 811 -14.44 32.41 97.16
C CYS A 811 -14.69 32.16 95.66
N ALA A 812 -15.50 31.15 95.31
CA ALA A 812 -15.70 30.75 93.91
C ALA A 812 -16.49 31.78 93.06
N ALA A 813 -17.43 32.51 93.67
CA ALA A 813 -18.32 33.42 92.96
C ALA A 813 -17.58 34.63 92.34
N VAL A 814 -16.55 35.16 93.01
CA VAL A 814 -15.81 36.35 92.56
C VAL A 814 -14.92 36.02 91.35
N LEU A 815 -14.27 34.85 91.34
CA LEU A 815 -13.46 34.39 90.21
C LEU A 815 -14.30 34.11 88.96
N ILE A 816 -15.47 33.48 89.12
CA ILE A 816 -16.38 33.22 87.99
C ILE A 816 -16.92 34.54 87.42
N ALA A 817 -17.25 35.53 88.25
CA ALA A 817 -17.68 36.85 87.78
C ALA A 817 -16.59 37.59 86.99
N PHE A 818 -15.32 37.51 87.41
CA PHE A 818 -14.20 38.15 86.72
C PHE A 818 -13.94 37.52 85.34
N ILE A 819 -14.00 36.19 85.25
CA ILE A 819 -13.84 35.43 83.99
C ILE A 819 -15.03 35.67 83.04
N ALA A 820 -16.25 35.75 83.57
CA ALA A 820 -17.44 36.12 82.81
C ALA A 820 -17.35 37.55 82.23
N GLY A 821 -16.86 38.53 83.01
CA GLY A 821 -16.69 39.90 82.56
C GLY A 821 -15.72 40.04 81.37
N ILE A 822 -14.58 39.35 81.44
CA ILE A 822 -13.57 39.34 80.37
C ILE A 822 -14.13 38.68 79.10
N THR A 823 -14.75 37.50 79.22
CA THR A 823 -15.32 36.78 78.07
C THR A 823 -16.46 37.56 77.39
N ILE A 824 -17.33 38.22 78.14
CA ILE A 824 -18.39 39.09 77.59
C ILE A 824 -17.78 40.26 76.79
N ASN A 825 -16.68 40.85 77.26
CA ASN A 825 -16.04 41.97 76.56
C ASN A 825 -15.34 41.52 75.26
N CYS A 826 -14.68 40.35 75.26
CA CYS A 826 -14.13 39.73 74.05
C CYS A 826 -15.22 39.40 73.02
N VAL A 827 -16.40 38.92 73.46
CA VAL A 827 -17.55 38.66 72.56
C VAL A 827 -18.13 39.97 72.00
N LYS A 828 -18.19 41.06 72.78
CA LYS A 828 -18.54 42.39 72.27
C LYS A 828 -17.56 42.89 71.21
N TYR A 829 -16.26 42.71 71.41
CA TYR A 829 -15.23 43.10 70.44
C TYR A 829 -15.38 42.31 69.13
N LYS A 830 -15.53 40.98 69.22
CA LYS A 830 -15.76 40.10 68.05
C LYS A 830 -17.03 40.49 67.28
N LYS A 831 -18.15 40.80 67.97
CA LYS A 831 -19.39 41.27 67.33
C LYS A 831 -19.29 42.67 66.72
N ARG A 832 -18.32 43.50 67.10
CA ARG A 832 -18.07 44.79 66.45
C ARG A 832 -17.38 44.59 65.10
N TYR A 833 -16.32 43.79 65.08
CA TYR A 833 -15.55 43.48 63.87
C TYR A 833 -16.38 42.75 62.79
N GLN A 834 -17.26 41.82 63.19
CA GLN A 834 -18.15 41.13 62.25
C GLN A 834 -19.16 42.06 61.54
N LYS A 835 -19.49 43.22 62.12
CA LYS A 835 -20.47 44.17 61.55
C LYS A 835 -19.93 45.09 60.46
N GLU A 836 -18.61 45.17 60.27
CA GLU A 836 -18.01 45.96 59.18
C GLU A 836 -17.78 45.11 57.92
N LEU A 837 -17.71 43.78 58.04
CA LEU A 837 -17.48 42.86 56.92
C LEU A 837 -18.74 42.57 56.07
N GLU A 838 -19.94 42.86 56.59
CA GLU A 838 -21.22 42.57 55.93
C GLU A 838 -21.72 43.69 54.99
N MET A 839 -21.05 44.86 54.91
CA MET A 839 -21.53 46.03 54.17
C MET A 839 -21.01 46.20 52.73
N ASN A 840 -20.22 45.27 52.19
CA ASN A 840 -19.69 45.34 50.82
C ASN A 840 -19.85 44.03 50.03
N LEU A 841 -21.05 43.45 50.05
CA LEU A 841 -21.44 42.36 49.16
C LEU A 841 -22.74 42.72 48.42
N PRO A 842 -22.76 42.80 47.07
CA PRO A 842 -24.00 43.03 46.33
C PRO A 842 -24.90 41.79 46.38
N SER A 843 -26.22 42.00 46.32
CA SER A 843 -27.22 40.95 46.46
C SER A 843 -27.30 40.03 45.23
N ILE A 844 -27.53 38.74 45.49
CA ILE A 844 -27.91 37.74 44.49
C ILE A 844 -29.44 37.83 44.29
N PRO A 845 -29.97 37.86 43.04
CA PRO A 845 -31.41 37.88 42.78
C PRO A 845 -32.09 36.53 43.06
N GLU A 846 -33.42 36.53 43.11
CA GLU A 846 -34.22 35.33 43.37
C GLU A 846 -34.13 34.26 42.26
N TYR A 847 -34.53 33.04 42.63
CA TYR A 847 -34.33 31.80 41.88
C TYR A 847 -35.54 31.47 40.99
N GLU A 848 -35.40 31.63 39.67
CA GLU A 848 -36.31 31.04 38.68
C GLU A 848 -35.80 29.68 38.20
N GLN A 849 -36.71 28.73 37.99
CA GLN A 849 -36.39 27.42 37.39
C GLN A 849 -36.18 27.59 35.87
N THR A 850 -35.06 27.09 35.37
CA THR A 850 -34.71 27.19 33.94
C THR A 850 -35.36 26.11 33.08
N ASP A 851 -36.11 26.55 32.08
CA ASP A 851 -36.59 25.77 30.94
C ASP A 851 -35.41 25.29 30.04
N PRO A 852 -35.34 23.99 29.67
CA PRO A 852 -34.32 23.46 28.76
C PRO A 852 -34.33 24.06 27.34
N SER A 853 -35.31 24.89 26.99
CA SER A 853 -35.47 25.51 25.67
C SER A 853 -34.63 26.78 25.43
N MET A 854 -33.97 27.35 26.46
CA MET A 854 -33.27 28.64 26.32
C MET A 854 -31.91 28.54 25.60
N ARG A 855 -31.64 29.52 24.72
CA ARG A 855 -30.33 29.68 24.05
C ARG A 855 -29.27 30.24 25.02
N PRO A 856 -27.97 29.90 24.86
CA PRO A 856 -26.92 30.38 25.75
C PRO A 856 -26.77 31.92 25.71
N ASN A 857 -26.84 32.56 26.86
CA ASN A 857 -26.59 34.00 27.03
C ASN A 857 -25.40 34.20 27.98
N MET A 858 -24.27 34.70 27.46
CA MET A 858 -23.02 34.84 28.21
C MET A 858 -23.02 35.96 29.27
N THR A 859 -24.18 36.57 29.56
CA THR A 859 -24.34 37.61 30.59
C THR A 859 -25.06 37.15 31.86
N ARG A 860 -25.46 35.87 31.96
CA ARG A 860 -26.09 35.28 33.17
C ARG A 860 -25.23 34.17 33.77
N LEU A 861 -25.27 34.08 35.10
CA LEU A 861 -24.53 33.11 35.92
C LEU A 861 -25.55 32.27 36.69
N CYS A 862 -25.55 30.95 36.49
CA CYS A 862 -26.47 30.01 37.15
C CYS A 862 -25.75 29.24 38.26
N ILE A 863 -26.44 29.01 39.38
CA ILE A 863 -25.88 28.36 40.58
C ILE A 863 -26.67 27.07 40.84
N ILE A 864 -25.96 25.94 40.99
CA ILE A 864 -26.53 24.63 41.32
C ILE A 864 -26.02 24.18 42.69
N THR A 865 -26.91 23.66 43.53
CA THR A 865 -26.58 23.15 44.87
C THR A 865 -25.92 21.76 44.81
N SER A 866 -25.03 21.47 45.77
CA SER A 866 -24.30 20.20 45.83
C SER A 866 -25.19 18.96 45.96
N GLU A 867 -26.36 19.09 46.59
CA GLU A 867 -27.32 17.99 46.74
C GLU A 867 -28.04 17.61 45.44
N ASN A 868 -28.14 18.55 44.48
CA ASN A 868 -28.64 18.28 43.13
C ASN A 868 -27.54 17.74 42.19
N LEU A 869 -26.26 17.81 42.58
CA LEU A 869 -25.14 17.28 41.80
C LEU A 869 -25.01 15.75 41.87
N GLU A 870 -25.64 15.09 42.85
CA GLU A 870 -25.48 13.65 43.10
C GLU A 870 -26.61 12.76 42.52
N LYS A 871 -27.61 13.35 41.85
CA LYS A 871 -28.88 12.64 41.47
C LYS A 871 -29.18 12.57 39.97
N THR A 872 -28.32 13.07 39.08
CA THR A 872 -28.60 13.14 37.63
C THR A 872 -27.55 12.44 36.77
N GLN A 873 -28.03 11.64 35.80
CA GLN A 873 -27.21 11.00 34.74
C GLN A 873 -27.42 11.71 33.38
N GLN A 874 -27.63 13.02 33.38
CA GLN A 874 -28.05 13.80 32.20
C GLN A 874 -27.04 14.90 31.88
N SER A 875 -26.93 15.26 30.59
CA SER A 875 -26.00 16.29 30.11
C SER A 875 -26.39 17.69 30.59
N LEU A 876 -25.43 18.45 31.12
CA LEU A 876 -25.68 19.76 31.74
C LEU A 876 -25.74 20.94 30.75
N GLY A 877 -25.53 20.70 29.45
CA GLY A 877 -25.67 21.70 28.39
C GLY A 877 -24.61 21.56 27.28
N GLN A 878 -24.77 22.36 26.22
CA GLN A 878 -23.83 22.48 25.11
C GLN A 878 -23.34 23.92 24.94
N GLY A 879 -22.06 24.07 24.61
CA GLY A 879 -21.44 25.33 24.21
C GLY A 879 -20.50 25.13 23.02
N ALA A 880 -19.77 26.18 22.63
CA ALA A 880 -18.92 26.23 21.44
C ALA A 880 -17.76 25.21 21.40
N PHE A 881 -17.54 24.44 22.49
CA PHE A 881 -16.53 23.39 22.59
C PHE A 881 -17.10 22.02 23.03
N GLY A 882 -18.42 21.81 22.94
CA GLY A 882 -19.09 20.51 23.13
C GLY A 882 -20.11 20.43 24.26
N THR A 883 -20.56 19.20 24.55
CA THR A 883 -21.48 18.85 25.64
C THR A 883 -20.72 18.54 26.93
N VAL A 884 -21.18 19.04 28.08
CA VAL A 884 -20.56 18.72 29.39
C VAL A 884 -21.20 17.48 30.03
N PHE A 885 -20.36 16.54 30.45
CA PHE A 885 -20.72 15.30 31.16
C PHE A 885 -19.96 15.17 32.50
N LEU A 886 -20.49 14.39 33.42
CA LEU A 886 -19.99 14.25 34.80
C LEU A 886 -19.12 12.99 34.95
N VAL A 887 -17.82 13.16 35.25
CA VAL A 887 -16.90 12.08 35.62
C VAL A 887 -16.01 12.55 36.78
N GLY A 888 -16.06 11.88 37.92
CA GLY A 888 -15.37 12.31 39.14
C GLY A 888 -14.08 11.52 39.44
N TYR A 889 -12.96 12.23 39.57
CA TYR A 889 -11.76 11.77 40.30
C TYR A 889 -11.27 12.89 41.23
N LYS A 890 -10.76 12.53 42.41
CA LYS A 890 -10.70 13.43 43.59
C LYS A 890 -9.34 13.40 44.28
N ILE A 891 -8.50 14.40 44.04
CA ILE A 891 -7.23 14.61 44.76
C ILE A 891 -7.02 16.10 45.07
N ARG A 892 -6.88 16.42 46.38
CA ARG A 892 -6.11 17.50 47.06
C ARG A 892 -5.95 18.89 46.38
N ASN A 893 -5.93 20.02 47.10
CA ASN A 893 -5.72 20.27 48.54
C ASN A 893 -6.12 21.71 48.89
N ARG A 894 -6.68 21.93 50.09
CA ARG A 894 -6.33 23.01 51.06
C ARG A 894 -7.46 23.19 52.08
N ASP A 895 -7.19 22.75 53.31
CA ASP A 895 -7.50 23.61 54.45
C ASP A 895 -6.20 24.34 54.82
N GLN A 896 -6.32 25.64 55.04
CA GLN A 896 -5.25 26.48 55.58
C GLN A 896 -5.55 26.72 57.06
N ASP A 897 -4.97 25.90 57.94
CA ASP A 897 -4.85 26.26 59.34
C ASP A 897 -3.52 25.76 59.93
N ARG A 898 -2.98 26.52 60.89
CA ARG A 898 -1.75 26.26 61.67
C ARG A 898 -0.38 26.31 60.98
N TYR A 899 -0.19 27.19 60.00
CA TYR A 899 1.08 27.94 59.89
C TYR A 899 0.80 29.25 59.12
N TYR A 900 0.85 30.45 59.72
CA TYR A 900 1.45 30.83 61.00
C TYR A 900 0.45 31.02 62.14
N LYS A 901 0.63 30.27 63.24
CA LYS A 901 0.32 30.73 64.60
C LYS A 901 1.40 30.28 65.60
N GLN A 902 2.66 30.40 65.19
CA GLN A 902 3.83 30.11 66.04
C GLN A 902 5.05 31.01 65.73
N GLN A 903 4.77 32.21 65.23
CA GLN A 903 5.64 33.39 65.08
C GLN A 903 4.68 34.51 64.62
N LEU A 904 4.36 35.56 65.38
CA LEU A 904 4.92 36.02 66.64
C LEU A 904 4.04 35.61 67.85
N GLU A 905 4.58 34.79 68.75
CA GLU A 905 4.51 35.09 70.20
C GLU A 905 5.92 35.48 70.64
N SER A 906 6.43 36.52 69.97
CA SER A 906 7.76 37.10 70.16
C SER A 906 7.63 38.60 69.86
N ALA A 907 7.83 39.43 70.88
CA ALA A 907 7.68 40.90 70.84
C ALA A 907 6.25 41.44 70.56
N LEU A 908 5.33 41.14 71.48
CA LEU A 908 4.50 42.23 72.03
C LEU A 908 5.25 42.77 73.26
N LEU A 909 5.27 44.09 73.44
CA LEU A 909 6.10 44.83 74.41
C LEU A 909 7.62 44.66 74.21
N GLY A 910 8.26 45.70 73.68
CA GLY A 910 9.72 45.85 73.71
C GLY A 910 10.11 47.11 74.49
N ASN A 911 11.37 47.18 74.95
CA ASN A 911 12.10 48.44 75.07
C ASN A 911 13.59 48.21 75.43
N GLN A 912 14.50 48.73 74.61
CA GLN A 912 15.35 49.87 75.00
C GLN A 912 16.13 50.41 73.79
N ARG A 913 16.00 51.72 73.56
CA ARG A 913 16.98 52.68 72.98
C ARG A 913 17.50 52.39 71.56
N GLU A 914 17.33 53.29 70.58
CA GLU A 914 17.91 54.64 70.48
C GLU A 914 19.45 54.67 70.53
N LEU A 915 20.06 55.06 69.41
CA LEU A 915 21.12 56.08 69.39
C LEU A 915 21.45 56.55 67.95
N PHE A 916 20.90 57.74 67.62
CA PHE A 916 21.47 58.81 66.78
C PHE A 916 21.88 58.58 65.29
N ASN A 917 21.31 59.47 64.45
CA ASN A 917 21.91 60.32 63.39
C ASN A 917 23.00 59.77 62.44
N GLY A 918 23.02 60.13 61.14
CA GLY A 918 22.16 61.04 60.37
C GLY A 918 22.96 61.85 59.32
N LEU A 919 22.28 62.72 58.55
CA LEU A 919 22.83 63.64 57.51
C LEU A 919 23.35 62.91 56.24
N VAL A 920 23.38 63.45 55.01
CA VAL A 920 22.80 64.67 54.34
C VAL A 920 22.86 64.31 52.83
N ASP A 921 21.77 64.27 52.04
CA ASP A 921 20.94 65.35 51.45
C ASP A 921 21.40 65.85 50.06
N ASN A 922 20.45 66.38 49.27
CA ASN A 922 20.55 67.12 47.99
C ASN A 922 20.94 66.27 46.73
N GLU A 923 20.10 66.11 45.68
CA GLU A 923 19.52 67.04 44.65
C GLU A 923 20.28 66.91 43.29
N GLU A 924 19.74 67.21 42.10
CA GLU A 924 18.50 67.94 41.72
C GLU A 924 17.79 67.35 40.45
N LEU A 925 17.05 68.16 39.68
CA LEU A 925 15.97 67.78 38.74
C LEU A 925 16.28 67.86 37.22
N SER A 926 15.52 67.07 36.43
CA SER A 926 15.17 67.28 34.99
C SER A 926 16.31 67.33 33.92
N ASP A 927 16.06 67.24 32.61
CA ASP A 927 14.78 67.22 31.86
C ASP A 927 14.78 66.37 30.56
N GLN A 928 13.57 65.94 30.16
CA GLN A 928 12.98 65.68 28.82
C GLN A 928 13.73 65.22 27.53
N PHE A 929 13.01 64.32 26.82
CA PHE A 929 12.82 64.15 25.35
C PHE A 929 13.83 63.46 24.38
N LYS A 930 13.41 62.23 23.98
CA LYS A 930 13.25 61.67 22.60
C LYS A 930 14.43 61.25 21.68
N PHE A 931 14.32 59.98 21.25
CA PHE A 931 14.62 59.37 19.93
C PHE A 931 16.06 59.10 19.42
N SER A 932 16.34 57.79 19.28
CA SER A 932 17.04 57.08 18.17
C SER A 932 18.49 57.44 17.76
N GLY A 933 19.35 56.42 17.69
CA GLY A 933 20.62 56.40 16.93
C GLY A 933 21.40 55.12 17.19
N GLY A 934 21.80 54.37 16.15
CA GLY A 934 22.48 53.07 16.28
C GLY A 934 23.99 53.09 15.97
N THR A 935 24.57 51.89 15.74
CA THR A 935 25.94 51.63 15.19
C THR A 935 27.14 52.06 16.06
N THR A 936 28.34 51.44 16.04
CA THR A 936 28.95 50.25 15.36
C THR A 936 30.13 49.79 16.26
N ALA A 937 30.38 48.51 16.60
CA ALA A 937 30.84 47.34 15.82
C ALA A 937 32.37 47.21 15.59
N THR A 938 32.95 46.05 15.97
CA THR A 938 34.25 45.41 15.55
C THR A 938 34.56 44.25 16.51
N SER A 939 35.30 43.16 16.24
CA SER A 939 35.58 42.34 15.03
C SER A 939 36.61 41.25 15.44
N THR A 940 36.58 39.96 15.07
CA THR A 940 35.70 39.14 14.19
C THR A 940 35.15 37.92 15.01
N SER A 941 34.94 36.65 14.63
CA SER A 941 35.32 35.79 13.48
C SER A 941 34.19 34.80 13.05
N VAL A 942 34.54 33.53 12.74
CA VAL A 942 34.00 32.69 11.64
C VAL A 942 34.44 31.22 11.84
N PRO A 943 33.72 30.15 11.43
CA PRO A 943 32.29 29.95 11.05
C PRO A 943 31.66 28.79 11.90
N PRO A 944 30.61 28.02 11.49
CA PRO A 944 29.57 28.22 10.45
C PRO A 944 28.10 28.14 10.99
N SER A 945 27.14 28.33 10.08
CA SER A 945 25.71 27.95 10.15
C SER A 945 24.75 28.81 11.01
N PRO A 946 23.73 29.45 10.40
CA PRO A 946 22.59 30.06 11.10
C PRO A 946 21.36 29.13 11.20
N MET A 947 20.46 29.46 12.12
CA MET A 947 19.18 28.78 12.41
C MET A 947 17.99 29.48 11.70
N THR A 948 16.78 28.94 11.83
CA THR A 948 15.54 29.74 12.10
C THR A 948 14.43 28.82 12.68
N PRO A 949 13.41 29.34 13.42
CA PRO A 949 12.78 28.57 14.52
C PRO A 949 11.23 28.47 14.51
N SER A 950 10.68 27.84 15.56
CA SER A 950 9.28 27.91 16.04
C SER A 950 9.22 28.73 17.35
N TRP A 951 8.10 29.30 17.86
CA TRP A 951 6.66 28.94 17.83
C TRP A 951 5.70 30.17 17.74
N VAL A 952 4.49 29.94 17.18
CA VAL A 952 3.09 30.36 17.53
C VAL A 952 2.89 31.31 18.75
N PRO A 953 1.86 32.23 18.85
CA PRO A 953 0.49 32.11 18.31
C PRO A 953 -0.37 33.36 17.92
N PHE A 954 -1.42 33.17 17.07
CA PHE A 954 -2.86 33.45 17.33
C PHE A 954 -3.79 33.09 16.13
N GLN A 955 -5.11 33.08 16.33
CA GLN A 955 -6.19 32.90 15.31
C GLN A 955 -6.59 34.28 14.70
N GLN A 956 -7.41 34.46 13.64
CA GLN A 956 -8.46 33.74 12.89
C GLN A 956 -8.32 34.12 11.38
N ASP A 957 -9.06 33.64 10.35
CA ASP A 957 -10.41 33.08 10.18
C ASP A 957 -10.45 31.97 9.08
N ALA A 958 -11.62 31.38 8.81
CA ALA A 958 -11.77 30.19 7.96
C ALA A 958 -12.57 30.39 6.65
N LEU A 959 -12.22 29.64 5.61
CA LEU A 959 -13.08 29.33 4.45
C LEU A 959 -12.72 27.93 3.91
N ASN A 960 -13.67 26.99 3.97
CA ASN A 960 -13.49 25.60 3.52
C ASN A 960 -14.12 25.38 2.14
N ILE A 961 -13.46 24.56 1.30
CA ILE A 961 -14.05 23.95 0.11
C ILE A 961 -13.86 22.44 0.23
N GLN A 962 -14.95 21.67 0.16
CA GLN A 962 -14.95 20.22 0.39
C GLN A 962 -14.57 19.41 -0.87
N GLN A 963 -14.11 18.18 -0.66
CA GLN A 963 -13.84 17.20 -1.70
C GLN A 963 -15.01 16.20 -1.82
N ASP A 964 -15.43 15.89 -3.05
CA ASP A 964 -16.52 14.94 -3.32
C ASP A 964 -16.23 13.54 -2.80
N LYS A 965 -17.16 12.99 -2.00
CA LYS A 965 -17.25 11.55 -1.71
C LYS A 965 -18.32 10.92 -2.59
N ARG A 966 -17.98 9.90 -3.38
CA ARG A 966 -18.97 8.96 -3.93
C ARG A 966 -19.13 7.79 -2.96
N LEU A 967 -20.37 7.51 -2.57
CA LEU A 967 -20.76 6.28 -1.89
C LEU A 967 -20.86 5.13 -2.90
N GLY A 968 -20.64 3.92 -2.44
CA GLY A 968 -20.90 2.68 -3.18
C GLY A 968 -21.35 1.60 -2.19
N SER A 969 -22.34 0.80 -2.59
CA SER A 969 -22.85 -0.34 -1.81
C SER A 969 -22.40 -1.66 -2.43
N THR A 970 -22.45 -2.74 -1.64
CA THR A 970 -22.00 -4.09 -2.02
C THR A 970 -23.02 -5.13 -1.53
N ASP A 971 -23.39 -6.06 -2.41
CA ASP A 971 -24.16 -7.29 -2.16
C ASP A 971 -25.43 -7.20 -1.27
N SER A 972 -26.59 -7.07 -1.91
CA SER A 972 -27.89 -7.40 -1.29
C SER A 972 -28.82 -8.13 -2.27
N GLY A 973 -28.51 -9.40 -2.56
CA GLY A 973 -29.33 -10.27 -3.40
C GLY A 973 -30.66 -10.71 -2.77
N ARG A 974 -31.59 -9.78 -2.53
CA ARG A 974 -33.01 -10.03 -2.19
C ARG A 974 -33.92 -8.89 -2.65
N TYR A 975 -34.47 -9.01 -3.87
CA TYR A 975 -35.71 -8.33 -4.24
C TYR A 975 -36.86 -9.31 -4.07
N GLN A 976 -37.69 -9.12 -3.04
CA GLN A 976 -38.95 -9.86 -2.92
C GLN A 976 -40.02 -9.12 -3.72
N SER A 977 -40.38 -9.69 -4.87
CA SER A 977 -41.39 -9.13 -5.78
C SER A 977 -42.80 -9.58 -5.38
N ASP A 978 -43.40 -8.94 -4.38
CA ASP A 978 -44.85 -8.96 -4.13
C ASP A 978 -45.29 -7.74 -3.27
N PRO A 979 -46.51 -7.22 -3.45
CA PRO A 979 -47.01 -6.06 -2.71
C PRO A 979 -47.53 -6.45 -1.31
N VAL A 980 -47.00 -5.82 -0.27
CA VAL A 980 -47.54 -5.97 1.11
C VAL A 980 -48.82 -5.14 1.24
N HIS A 981 -49.97 -5.78 1.09
CA HIS A 981 -51.26 -5.24 1.51
C HIS A 981 -51.45 -5.36 3.02
N ASP A 982 -50.91 -4.40 3.80
CA ASP A 982 -51.66 -3.89 4.96
C ASP A 982 -51.17 -2.52 5.47
N GLY A 983 -52.09 -1.75 6.06
CA GLY A 983 -51.97 -0.30 6.24
C GLY A 983 -51.13 0.22 7.42
N HIS A 984 -49.89 -0.23 7.61
CA HIS A 984 -49.03 0.21 8.72
C HIS A 984 -47.86 1.12 8.31
N THR A 985 -48.06 2.44 8.41
CA THR A 985 -47.03 3.47 8.17
C THR A 985 -46.13 3.72 9.38
N LYS A 986 -45.05 2.94 9.52
CA LYS A 986 -43.86 3.30 10.33
C LYS A 986 -42.62 2.54 9.88
N LEU A 987 -41.69 3.26 9.24
CA LEU A 987 -40.34 2.76 8.94
C LEU A 987 -39.40 3.08 10.11
N SER A 988 -38.43 2.19 10.36
CA SER A 988 -37.41 2.40 11.39
C SER A 988 -36.33 3.37 10.91
N MET A 989 -35.68 4.08 11.84
CA MET A 989 -34.55 4.97 11.53
C MET A 989 -33.21 4.21 11.50
N ASP A 990 -33.05 3.33 10.51
CA ASP A 990 -31.75 2.81 10.07
C ASP A 990 -31.81 2.60 8.54
N GLU A 991 -30.64 2.63 7.89
CA GLU A 991 -30.44 2.51 6.43
C GLU A 991 -31.11 3.60 5.55
N GLY A 992 -30.33 4.63 5.21
CA GLY A 992 -30.81 5.73 4.35
C GLY A 992 -30.64 5.47 2.85
N ASN A 993 -31.76 5.32 2.12
CA ASN A 993 -31.96 5.78 0.73
C ASN A 993 -33.42 5.53 0.29
N TYR A 994 -34.28 6.55 0.36
CA TYR A 994 -35.71 6.41 0.05
C TYR A 994 -36.01 6.70 -1.44
N LEU A 995 -36.64 5.74 -2.11
CA LEU A 995 -37.04 5.78 -3.52
C LEU A 995 -38.55 5.58 -3.66
N VAL A 996 -39.23 6.49 -4.36
CA VAL A 996 -40.68 6.43 -4.60
C VAL A 996 -40.97 6.05 -6.06
N PRO A 997 -41.89 5.10 -6.34
CA PRO A 997 -42.29 4.76 -7.72
C PRO A 997 -42.84 5.99 -8.46
N ASN A 998 -42.40 6.20 -9.71
CA ASN A 998 -42.87 7.32 -10.51
C ASN A 998 -44.24 7.01 -11.14
N ASN A 999 -45.32 7.51 -10.54
CA ASN A 999 -46.71 7.30 -11.00
C ASN A 999 -47.02 7.74 -12.45
N LYS A 1000 -46.08 8.38 -13.16
CA LYS A 1000 -46.22 8.70 -14.61
C LYS A 1000 -45.42 7.75 -15.53
N GLN A 1001 -44.50 6.94 -15.00
CA GLN A 1001 -43.64 6.04 -15.77
C GLN A 1001 -43.34 4.77 -14.96
N LEU A 1002 -44.05 3.67 -15.26
CA LEU A 1002 -44.14 2.43 -14.45
C LEU A 1002 -42.83 1.69 -14.11
N ILE A 1003 -41.67 2.13 -14.60
CA ILE A 1003 -40.40 1.39 -14.49
C ILE A 1003 -39.24 2.26 -13.98
N LEU A 1004 -39.53 3.41 -13.38
CA LEU A 1004 -38.55 4.35 -12.84
C LEU A 1004 -38.93 4.81 -11.43
N TYR A 1005 -37.90 5.10 -10.63
CA TYR A 1005 -38.02 5.57 -9.25
C TYR A 1005 -37.46 6.99 -9.11
N THR A 1006 -38.08 7.78 -8.24
CA THR A 1006 -37.68 9.15 -7.93
C THR A 1006 -37.04 9.22 -6.53
N PRO A 1007 -35.85 9.84 -6.37
CA PRO A 1007 -35.25 10.08 -5.07
C PRO A 1007 -36.09 11.01 -4.18
N VAL A 1008 -36.11 10.71 -2.88
CA VAL A 1008 -36.66 11.59 -1.85
C VAL A 1008 -35.51 12.13 -1.00
N VAL A 1009 -35.41 13.46 -0.93
CA VAL A 1009 -34.47 14.14 -0.03
C VAL A 1009 -35.18 14.40 1.29
N VAL A 1010 -34.61 13.89 2.38
CA VAL A 1010 -35.02 14.26 3.74
C VAL A 1010 -34.21 15.50 4.13
N ARG A 1011 -34.89 16.61 4.40
CA ARG A 1011 -34.29 17.84 4.91
C ARG A 1011 -33.95 17.68 6.40
N GLU A 1012 -33.02 18.48 6.93
CA GLU A 1012 -32.52 18.34 8.31
C GLU A 1012 -33.60 18.53 9.40
N ASN A 1013 -34.75 19.12 9.06
CA ASN A 1013 -35.93 19.24 9.92
C ASN A 1013 -36.87 18.00 9.88
N GLY A 1014 -36.53 16.96 9.11
CA GLY A 1014 -37.33 15.75 8.93
C GLY A 1014 -38.37 15.83 7.80
N GLU A 1015 -38.51 16.96 7.11
CA GLU A 1015 -39.43 17.06 5.96
C GLU A 1015 -38.88 16.30 4.74
N THR A 1016 -39.76 15.54 4.07
CA THR A 1016 -39.40 14.71 2.92
C THR A 1016 -39.86 15.35 1.61
N GLU A 1017 -38.93 15.73 0.73
CA GLU A 1017 -39.23 16.35 -0.57
C GLU A 1017 -38.85 15.41 -1.73
N VAL A 1018 -39.78 15.24 -2.68
CA VAL A 1018 -39.57 14.41 -3.88
C VAL A 1018 -38.79 15.21 -4.92
N MET A 1019 -37.63 14.72 -5.34
CA MET A 1019 -36.77 15.46 -6.28
C MET A 1019 -37.37 15.62 -7.68
N LYS A 1020 -37.10 16.75 -8.32
CA LYS A 1020 -37.56 17.02 -9.69
C LYS A 1020 -36.67 16.30 -10.70
N SER A 1021 -37.27 15.72 -11.74
CA SER A 1021 -36.56 14.95 -12.78
C SER A 1021 -35.54 15.75 -13.61
N SER A 1022 -35.50 17.08 -13.46
CA SER A 1022 -34.45 17.95 -13.97
C SER A 1022 -33.12 17.81 -13.21
N GLU A 1023 -33.17 17.52 -11.91
CA GLU A 1023 -32.08 17.68 -10.93
C GLU A 1023 -31.27 16.40 -10.68
N TYR A 1024 -31.72 15.26 -11.20
CA TYR A 1024 -31.00 13.98 -11.17
C TYR A 1024 -30.99 13.30 -12.56
N TYR A 1025 -30.05 12.38 -12.75
CA TYR A 1025 -30.08 11.35 -13.78
C TYR A 1025 -30.53 10.04 -13.14
N ASN A 1026 -31.37 9.28 -13.84
CA ASN A 1026 -31.69 7.88 -13.53
C ASN A 1026 -31.34 7.06 -14.77
N ASP A 1027 -30.44 6.10 -14.63
CA ASP A 1027 -29.91 5.27 -15.71
C ASP A 1027 -29.99 3.78 -15.32
N LYS A 1028 -30.21 2.91 -16.31
CA LYS A 1028 -30.46 1.48 -16.10
C LYS A 1028 -29.45 0.63 -16.87
N VAL A 1029 -28.67 -0.15 -16.13
CA VAL A 1029 -27.66 -1.05 -16.71
C VAL A 1029 -27.95 -2.48 -16.24
N GLY A 1030 -28.56 -3.28 -17.12
CA GLY A 1030 -28.99 -4.64 -16.80
C GLY A 1030 -30.21 -4.66 -15.86
N THR A 1031 -30.07 -5.34 -14.73
CA THR A 1031 -31.07 -5.38 -13.64
C THR A 1031 -31.06 -4.11 -12.78
N ASP A 1032 -29.97 -3.35 -12.81
CA ASP A 1032 -29.62 -2.41 -11.76
C ASP A 1032 -29.92 -0.97 -12.17
N TYR A 1033 -30.31 -0.14 -11.19
CA TYR A 1033 -30.73 1.24 -11.39
C TYR A 1033 -29.80 2.21 -10.65
N TYR A 1034 -29.30 3.22 -11.36
CA TYR A 1034 -28.36 4.20 -10.84
C TYR A 1034 -28.99 5.60 -10.85
N ASN A 1035 -29.14 6.20 -9.66
CA ASN A 1035 -29.56 7.59 -9.52
C ASN A 1035 -28.33 8.46 -9.19
N GLN A 1036 -28.09 9.52 -9.96
CA GLN A 1036 -26.99 10.47 -9.72
C GLN A 1036 -27.48 11.92 -9.82
N LEU A 1037 -27.23 12.72 -8.77
CA LEU A 1037 -27.55 14.15 -8.73
C LEU A 1037 -26.76 14.94 -9.78
N LYS A 1038 -27.38 16.01 -10.31
CA LYS A 1038 -26.69 17.00 -11.16
C LYS A 1038 -26.12 18.11 -10.30
N SER A 1039 -24.84 18.41 -10.49
CA SER A 1039 -24.15 19.53 -9.83
C SER A 1039 -24.72 20.87 -10.33
N ILE A 1040 -25.23 21.69 -9.41
CA ILE A 1040 -25.70 23.05 -9.71
C ILE A 1040 -24.49 23.95 -9.99
N SER A 1041 -24.47 24.59 -11.16
CA SER A 1041 -23.52 25.66 -11.49
C SER A 1041 -24.07 27.01 -11.02
N MET A 1042 -23.31 27.74 -10.21
CA MET A 1042 -23.65 29.14 -9.89
C MET A 1042 -23.29 30.05 -11.06
N GLU A 1043 -24.30 30.64 -11.68
CA GLU A 1043 -24.14 31.84 -12.50
C GLU A 1043 -24.03 33.07 -11.58
N MET A 1044 -23.21 34.04 -11.96
CA MET A 1044 -23.21 35.39 -11.36
C MET A 1044 -23.08 36.42 -12.48
N GLU A 1045 -24.11 37.25 -12.62
CA GLU A 1045 -24.10 38.39 -13.55
C GLU A 1045 -23.37 39.61 -12.97
N LYS A 1046 -23.22 40.64 -13.80
CA LYS A 1046 -22.37 41.81 -13.59
C LYS A 1046 -23.09 42.91 -12.81
N GLU A 1047 -22.32 43.73 -12.09
CA GLU A 1047 -22.36 45.18 -12.37
C GLU A 1047 -20.99 45.85 -12.14
N THR A 1048 -20.86 47.17 -12.35
CA THR A 1048 -19.61 47.77 -12.86
C THR A 1048 -19.12 49.05 -12.16
N LYS A 1049 -17.79 49.28 -12.29
CA LYS A 1049 -16.97 50.53 -12.22
C LYS A 1049 -15.93 50.53 -11.10
N SER A 1050 -14.73 51.12 -11.26
CA SER A 1050 -13.96 51.55 -12.45
C SER A 1050 -12.58 52.09 -12.05
N ILE A 1051 -11.54 51.93 -12.88
CA ILE A 1051 -10.52 52.95 -13.28
C ILE A 1051 -9.43 52.29 -14.18
N LYS A 1052 -8.66 53.10 -14.91
CA LYS A 1052 -7.79 52.72 -16.06
C LYS A 1052 -6.31 52.57 -15.70
N ILE A 1053 -5.53 51.93 -16.60
CA ILE A 1053 -4.20 52.32 -17.19
C ILE A 1053 -3.33 51.06 -17.41
N THR A 1054 -2.56 50.84 -18.50
CA THR A 1054 -2.62 51.21 -19.94
C THR A 1054 -1.78 50.17 -20.70
N THR A 1055 -2.04 49.94 -22.00
CA THR A 1055 -1.32 49.02 -22.90
C THR A 1055 0.15 49.37 -23.14
N TYR A 1056 0.99 48.37 -23.47
CA TYR A 1056 1.80 48.35 -24.70
C TYR A 1056 2.37 46.95 -25.03
N GLN A 1057 2.47 46.62 -26.32
CA GLN A 1057 3.33 45.58 -26.88
C GLN A 1057 4.47 46.24 -27.67
N ASN A 1058 5.63 45.58 -27.80
CA ASN A 1058 6.31 45.29 -29.09
C ASN A 1058 7.75 44.75 -28.91
N ASP A 1059 7.98 43.53 -29.41
CA ASP A 1059 8.92 43.18 -30.50
C ASP A 1059 10.42 43.57 -30.49
N TYR A 1060 11.27 42.51 -30.60
CA TYR A 1060 12.62 42.39 -31.21
C TYR A 1060 13.73 43.43 -30.85
N TYR A 1061 15.00 43.07 -30.58
CA TYR A 1061 15.90 42.22 -31.37
C TYR A 1061 17.06 41.58 -30.54
N PHE A 1062 17.97 40.86 -31.21
CA PHE A 1062 19.14 40.14 -30.69
C PHE A 1062 20.21 40.98 -29.97
N ALA A 1063 20.89 40.34 -29.00
CA ALA A 1063 22.35 40.42 -28.83
C ALA A 1063 22.90 39.11 -28.21
N GLU A 1064 24.17 38.80 -28.46
CA GLU A 1064 24.95 37.75 -27.80
C GLU A 1064 25.39 38.26 -26.39
N ASN A 1065 25.97 37.51 -25.45
CA ASN A 1065 26.87 36.35 -25.57
C ASN A 1065 27.07 35.61 -24.21
N GLU A 1066 27.87 34.55 -24.23
CA GLU A 1066 28.72 34.00 -23.14
C GLU A 1066 28.16 33.57 -21.76
N THR A 1067 28.25 32.24 -21.53
CA THR A 1067 28.69 31.54 -20.30
C THR A 1067 27.76 31.36 -19.08
N SER A 1068 28.05 30.28 -18.33
CA SER A 1068 27.50 29.92 -17.00
C SER A 1068 26.02 29.44 -16.99
N LEU A 1069 25.57 28.57 -16.07
CA LEU A 1069 26.31 27.60 -15.22
C LEU A 1069 25.44 26.36 -14.95
#